data_AF-A0A812NL45-F1
#
_entry.id   AF-A0A812NL45-F1
#
_cell.length_a   1.000
_cell.length_b   1.000
_cell.length_c   1.000
_cell.angle_alpha   90.00
_cell.angle_beta   90.00
_cell.angle_gamma   90.00
#
_symmetry.space_group_name_H-M   'P 1'
#
loop_
_entity.id
_entity.type
_entity.pdbx_description
1 polymer ?
#
loop_
_entity_poly.entity_id
_entity_poly.type
_entity_poly.pdbx_seq_one_letter_code
_entity_poly.pdbx_strand_id
1 'polypeptide(L)'
;MASMSESELRATASLRRRAALSKPNRATPEEISLLQEASNSEVTDNFIEGPYTEAQVTEIFGHSDWGIIPRFVLEQGLEKKIRPIDDGHASQVNEAFTSLIKLELQGADFVAGLALLISQAEKERSERLGVAARKWVGRTLDLSKAYKQLGVLPQHRDIAVICHPNEDGEPQFFIANALMFGLTSSVYGFVRVARSLHFLLAKVLKIPSANYFDDYPLFTLRDGAHELDGLTSEFLELLGWRFAQTGVKGQPYEEAFTVLGMQLDISRLHEGAAVLANKEGRVKRISEMLGSIFDKGALGRHEAQVLLGLLNYASGFFAGRSLKPACHFLLSLVRGKRQTAAEIKRFCKTTQAVLSTTPPRVLRIFDPRPPIHVWTDGAWEDPWAGIGAVVLDTLDDSARVFAGCVPAKLLERWKLDVGSQLICEIELYALVTLRRMLQNSLCNRRVIFWLDNEAARTSAIKGLSQSESMYRLAHYLAVIEAEAPCIAWYERVPSFSNIADPPSRGEGHSILSLVGAKVVEAFIHDESSNQRFLHQGFLKENHDSSVKAALRLFGVDWASDKDLPFSPTADVLGVRLDATDMEGGVLRVKNKPERSKEIASSIDKILADGCIDPKQIPSLFGRIQFSESQLMGRQGRLALAQIRWLSSARHRHVLSSLDATVFRSLRERMLEGRPREIQVLPIGGQTLVFTDGACDKLGDKFSCSIGGVMYRVLPTGFRETRAFGCYLDESVVEQWAGLGKRHLIGPTELFAVVAARHVWKDFLNDQRVVFYVDHSGVLSAMIKGSSRDDLWRSILLHYECADSMGPAISWFARVPSKSNPGDGPSRSDWRFPVFGEYFEDRIVCFISGRVLKVTGQRVQG
;
A
#
# COMPACT_ATOMS: atom_id res chain seq x y z
N MET A 1 -20.24 12.14 1.68
CA MET A 1 -20.87 13.48 1.75
C MET A 1 -22.26 13.29 2.31
N ALA A 2 -22.72 14.23 3.12
CA ALA A 2 -24.06 14.25 3.67
C ALA A 2 -25.09 14.22 2.53
N SER A 3 -26.17 13.47 2.72
CA SER A 3 -27.32 13.43 1.83
C SER A 3 -28.42 14.40 2.25
N MET A 4 -28.25 15.07 3.39
CA MET A 4 -29.18 16.03 3.98
C MET A 4 -28.40 17.23 4.54
N SER A 5 -28.99 18.43 4.48
CA SER A 5 -28.45 19.62 5.14
C SER A 5 -28.92 19.76 6.60
N GLU A 6 -28.21 20.53 7.42
CA GLU A 6 -28.65 20.82 8.80
C GLU A 6 -30.01 21.53 8.84
N SER A 7 -30.27 22.44 7.90
CA SER A 7 -31.56 23.12 7.78
C SER A 7 -32.70 22.17 7.46
N GLU A 8 -32.48 21.20 6.56
CA GLU A 8 -33.48 20.17 6.25
C GLU A 8 -33.70 19.23 7.44
N LEU A 9 -32.63 18.89 8.17
CA LEU A 9 -32.72 18.07 9.38
C LEU A 9 -33.64 18.74 10.41
N ARG A 10 -33.49 20.04 10.67
CA ARG A 10 -34.34 20.80 11.60
C ARG A 10 -35.76 20.96 11.08
N ALA A 11 -35.92 21.37 9.82
CA ALA A 11 -37.24 21.59 9.20
C ALA A 11 -38.12 20.33 9.19
N THR A 12 -37.52 19.14 9.12
CA THR A 12 -38.24 17.85 9.12
C THR A 12 -38.33 17.21 10.51
N ALA A 13 -37.74 17.81 11.55
CA ALA A 13 -37.55 17.18 12.86
C ALA A 13 -38.87 16.79 13.54
N SER A 14 -39.88 17.68 13.53
CA SER A 14 -41.19 17.44 14.13
C SER A 14 -41.97 16.29 13.46
N LEU A 15 -41.88 16.17 12.13
CA LEU A 15 -42.48 15.08 11.36
C LEU A 15 -41.78 13.75 11.67
N ARG A 16 -40.45 13.75 11.69
CA ARG A 16 -39.64 12.55 11.97
C ARG A 16 -39.84 12.08 13.40
N ARG A 17 -39.93 12.99 14.37
CA ARG A 17 -40.26 12.69 15.76
C ARG A 17 -41.60 11.99 15.89
N ARG A 18 -42.68 12.56 15.33
CA ARG A 18 -44.00 11.92 15.32
C ARG A 18 -43.99 10.53 14.68
N ALA A 19 -43.32 10.38 13.54
CA ALA A 19 -43.20 9.10 12.84
C ALA A 19 -42.42 8.05 13.63
N ALA A 20 -41.40 8.45 14.39
CA ALA A 20 -40.64 7.56 15.25
C ALA A 20 -41.44 7.13 16.48
N LEU A 21 -42.15 8.05 17.13
CA LEU A 21 -43.02 7.77 18.28
C LEU A 21 -44.24 6.92 17.92
N SER A 22 -44.73 6.98 16.68
CA SER A 22 -45.84 6.12 16.23
C SER A 22 -45.46 4.65 16.00
N LYS A 23 -44.17 4.31 16.01
CA LYS A 23 -43.72 2.92 15.81
C LYS A 23 -43.92 2.12 17.09
N PRO A 24 -44.43 0.88 17.01
CA PRO A 24 -44.59 0.05 18.20
C PRO A 24 -43.22 -0.25 18.82
N ASN A 25 -43.15 -0.16 20.16
CA ASN A 25 -41.96 -0.53 20.91
C ASN A 25 -41.64 -2.02 20.70
N ARG A 26 -40.38 -2.33 20.39
CA ARG A 26 -39.89 -3.69 20.18
C ARG A 26 -38.91 -4.16 21.26
N ALA A 27 -38.55 -3.29 22.19
CA ALA A 27 -37.68 -3.62 23.31
C ALA A 27 -38.42 -4.51 24.31
N THR A 28 -37.72 -5.52 24.82
CA THR A 28 -38.20 -6.37 25.91
C THR A 28 -38.20 -5.60 27.25
N PRO A 29 -39.00 -6.01 28.25
CA PRO A 29 -38.98 -5.38 29.57
C PRO A 29 -37.59 -5.34 30.22
N GLU A 30 -36.78 -6.37 29.98
CA GLU A 30 -35.38 -6.43 30.44
C GLU A 30 -34.53 -5.33 29.75
N GLU A 31 -34.62 -5.19 28.43
CA GLU A 31 -33.90 -4.14 27.69
C GLU A 31 -34.33 -2.73 28.13
N ILE A 32 -35.60 -2.52 28.45
CA ILE A 32 -36.12 -1.24 28.96
C ILE A 32 -35.51 -0.91 30.32
N SER A 33 -35.46 -1.88 31.24
CA SER A 33 -34.84 -1.71 32.56
C SER A 33 -33.35 -1.38 32.44
N LEU A 34 -32.62 -2.08 31.55
CA LEU A 34 -31.21 -1.82 31.27
C LEU A 34 -30.97 -0.44 30.65
N LEU A 35 -31.87 0.01 29.77
CA LEU A 35 -31.83 1.36 29.20
C LEU A 35 -32.04 2.43 30.27
N GLN A 36 -33.00 2.22 31.19
CA GLN A 36 -33.27 3.13 32.28
C GLN A 36 -32.06 3.24 33.22
N GLU A 37 -31.46 2.11 33.60
CA GLU A 37 -30.25 2.07 34.42
C GLU A 37 -29.10 2.84 33.77
N ALA A 38 -28.84 2.59 32.48
CA ALA A 38 -27.79 3.26 31.74
C ALA A 38 -28.03 4.77 31.60
N SER A 39 -29.27 5.19 31.31
CA SER A 39 -29.64 6.61 31.21
C SER A 39 -29.54 7.31 32.57
N ASN A 40 -30.01 6.68 33.66
CA ASN A 40 -29.89 7.25 35.02
C ASN A 40 -28.42 7.45 35.44
N SER A 41 -27.53 6.51 35.07
CA SER A 41 -26.08 6.70 35.27
C SER A 41 -25.55 7.88 34.48
N GLU A 42 -25.95 8.04 33.22
CA GLU A 42 -25.51 9.18 32.38
C GLU A 42 -26.04 10.53 32.88
N VAL A 43 -27.25 10.56 33.48
CA VAL A 43 -27.80 11.74 34.16
C VAL A 43 -26.97 12.09 35.40
N THR A 44 -26.61 11.10 36.20
CA THR A 44 -25.78 11.29 37.41
C THR A 44 -24.40 11.86 37.06
N ASP A 45 -23.83 11.44 35.93
CA ASP A 45 -22.57 11.96 35.38
C ASP A 45 -22.71 13.34 34.68
N ASN A 46 -23.93 13.87 34.56
CA ASN A 46 -24.28 15.09 33.83
C ASN A 46 -23.99 15.03 32.31
N PHE A 47 -23.95 13.84 31.72
CA PHE A 47 -23.78 13.68 30.27
C PHE A 47 -25.07 13.89 29.49
N ILE A 48 -26.21 13.68 30.14
CA ILE A 48 -27.55 13.94 29.60
C ILE A 48 -28.43 14.57 30.68
N GLU A 49 -29.45 15.33 30.28
CA GLU A 49 -30.45 15.94 31.16
C GLU A 49 -31.82 15.28 30.93
N GLY A 50 -32.60 15.08 31.99
CA GLY A 50 -33.92 14.45 31.94
C GLY A 50 -34.13 13.43 33.07
N PRO A 51 -35.15 12.56 32.97
CA PRO A 51 -36.11 12.46 31.86
C PRO A 51 -37.05 13.67 31.77
N TYR A 52 -37.44 14.03 30.55
CA TYR A 52 -38.43 15.06 30.24
C TYR A 52 -39.61 14.48 29.45
N THR A 53 -40.73 15.19 29.50
CA THR A 53 -41.86 15.01 28.58
C THR A 53 -41.65 15.80 27.27
N GLU A 54 -42.38 15.47 26.21
CA GLU A 54 -42.27 16.18 24.93
C GLU A 54 -42.55 17.70 25.06
N ALA A 55 -43.51 18.06 25.92
CA ALA A 55 -43.85 19.46 26.19
C ALA A 55 -42.71 20.21 26.88
N GLN A 56 -42.06 19.59 27.87
CA GLN A 56 -40.92 20.17 28.58
C GLN A 56 -39.73 20.39 27.66
N VAL A 57 -39.42 19.45 26.76
CA VAL A 57 -38.33 19.63 25.78
C VAL A 57 -38.62 20.81 24.85
N THR A 58 -39.87 20.96 24.41
CA THR A 58 -40.31 22.09 23.57
C THR A 58 -40.19 23.42 24.31
N GLU A 59 -40.53 23.46 25.59
CA GLU A 59 -40.37 24.63 26.45
C GLU A 59 -38.89 25.00 26.65
N ILE A 60 -38.03 24.00 26.89
CA ILE A 60 -36.58 24.19 27.09
C ILE A 60 -35.93 24.83 25.86
N PHE A 61 -36.27 24.38 24.65
CA PHE A 61 -35.71 24.95 23.42
C PHE A 61 -36.45 26.20 22.92
N GLY A 62 -37.67 26.45 23.40
CA GLY A 62 -38.51 27.57 22.94
C GLY A 62 -39.07 27.41 21.52
N HIS A 63 -38.94 26.22 20.92
CA HIS A 63 -39.48 25.88 19.60
C HIS A 63 -39.78 24.39 19.49
N SER A 64 -40.60 23.98 18.52
CA SER A 64 -40.98 22.57 18.30
C SER A 64 -40.10 21.82 17.28
N ASP A 65 -39.21 22.55 16.58
CA ASP A 65 -38.31 22.05 15.52
C ASP A 65 -37.07 21.28 16.02
N TRP A 66 -37.23 20.48 17.08
CA TRP A 66 -36.19 19.63 17.66
C TRP A 66 -36.38 18.15 17.25
N GLY A 67 -35.29 17.39 17.12
CA GLY A 67 -35.28 16.01 16.63
C GLY A 67 -35.01 14.98 17.72
N ILE A 68 -35.32 13.71 17.46
CA ILE A 68 -35.04 12.60 18.40
C ILE A 68 -34.06 11.57 17.86
N ILE A 69 -33.33 10.97 18.77
CA ILE A 69 -32.36 9.89 18.56
C ILE A 69 -32.81 8.68 19.37
N PRO A 70 -33.40 7.66 18.73
CA PRO A 70 -33.78 6.43 19.41
C PRO A 70 -32.56 5.77 20.05
N ARG A 71 -32.67 5.35 21.31
CA ARG A 71 -31.62 4.62 22.02
C ARG A 71 -32.01 3.16 22.21
N PHE A 72 -31.04 2.27 22.01
CA PHE A 72 -31.16 0.84 22.28
C PHE A 72 -29.93 0.35 23.03
N VAL A 73 -30.02 -0.85 23.60
CA VAL A 73 -28.94 -1.44 24.41
C VAL A 73 -28.34 -2.65 23.72
N LEU A 74 -27.04 -2.84 23.88
CA LEU A 74 -26.34 -4.06 23.46
C LEU A 74 -25.60 -4.67 24.65
N GLU A 75 -25.79 -5.97 24.87
CA GLU A 75 -24.94 -6.76 25.75
C GLU A 75 -23.72 -7.25 24.96
N GLN A 76 -22.51 -6.90 25.40
CA GLN A 76 -21.27 -7.30 24.73
C GLN A 76 -20.34 -8.08 25.66
N GLY A 77 -19.82 -9.20 25.15
CA GLY A 77 -18.81 -10.02 25.82
C GLY A 77 -19.38 -11.06 26.79
N LEU A 78 -18.49 -11.85 27.39
CA LEU A 78 -18.84 -12.87 28.39
C LEU A 78 -19.35 -12.25 29.70
N GLU A 79 -18.93 -11.03 29.99
CA GLU A 79 -19.34 -10.24 31.16
C GLU A 79 -20.67 -9.50 30.94
N LYS A 80 -21.36 -9.72 29.80
CA LYS A 80 -22.61 -9.04 29.42
C LYS A 80 -22.56 -7.53 29.65
N LYS A 81 -21.46 -6.89 29.25
CA LYS A 81 -21.28 -5.46 29.46
C LYS A 81 -22.35 -4.70 28.66
N ILE A 82 -23.14 -3.91 29.38
CA ILE A 82 -24.23 -3.11 28.85
C ILE A 82 -23.66 -1.89 28.11
N ARG A 83 -24.11 -1.66 26.88
CA ARG A 83 -23.74 -0.49 26.06
C ARG A 83 -24.99 0.19 25.52
N PRO A 84 -25.37 1.40 26.02
CA PRO A 84 -26.39 2.20 25.36
C PRO A 84 -25.84 2.74 24.02
N ILE A 85 -26.63 2.60 22.97
CA ILE A 85 -26.32 3.05 21.60
C ILE A 85 -27.40 4.02 21.14
N ASP A 86 -26.98 5.19 20.69
CA ASP A 86 -27.81 6.25 20.14
C ASP A 86 -27.86 6.11 18.60
N ASP A 87 -29.02 5.77 18.04
CA ASP A 87 -29.17 5.44 16.62
C ASP A 87 -29.13 6.69 15.72
N GLY A 88 -27.91 7.06 15.32
CA GLY A 88 -27.63 8.17 14.42
C GLY A 88 -28.22 8.01 13.01
N HIS A 89 -28.56 6.79 12.58
CA HIS A 89 -29.16 6.51 11.27
C HIS A 89 -30.69 6.63 11.33
N ALA A 90 -31.33 6.06 12.35
CA ALA A 90 -32.78 6.24 12.55
C ALA A 90 -33.16 7.71 12.74
N SER A 91 -32.29 8.50 13.37
CA SER A 91 -32.44 9.94 13.57
C SER A 91 -31.99 10.80 12.40
N GLN A 92 -31.46 10.20 11.34
CA GLN A 92 -30.90 10.89 10.16
C GLN A 92 -29.77 11.90 10.45
N VAL A 93 -29.24 11.92 11.67
CA VAL A 93 -28.15 12.84 12.06
C VAL A 93 -26.86 12.47 11.34
N ASN A 94 -26.64 11.18 11.07
CA ASN A 94 -25.49 10.71 10.32
C ASN A 94 -25.54 11.14 8.83
N GLU A 95 -26.74 11.19 8.26
CA GLU A 95 -27.04 11.58 6.89
C GLU A 95 -26.84 13.08 6.68
N ALA A 96 -26.97 13.88 7.75
CA ALA A 96 -26.69 15.31 7.77
C ALA A 96 -25.21 15.65 8.05
N PHE A 97 -24.37 14.65 8.34
CA PHE A 97 -22.96 14.86 8.65
C PHE A 97 -22.04 14.60 7.44
N THR A 98 -21.16 15.55 7.14
CA THR A 98 -20.05 15.35 6.19
C THR A 98 -18.72 15.41 6.91
N SER A 99 -17.94 14.33 6.82
CA SER A 99 -16.52 14.45 7.12
C SER A 99 -15.77 15.14 5.98
N LEU A 100 -14.98 16.15 6.32
CA LEU A 100 -14.04 16.81 5.42
C LEU A 100 -12.61 16.28 5.54
N ILE A 101 -12.38 15.33 6.46
CA ILE A 101 -11.05 14.80 6.76
C ILE A 101 -11.07 13.26 6.75
N LYS A 102 -9.95 12.65 6.35
CA LYS A 102 -9.76 11.21 6.52
C LYS A 102 -9.24 10.94 7.94
N LEU A 103 -9.87 10.02 8.66
CA LEU A 103 -9.31 9.53 9.92
C LEU A 103 -8.14 8.61 9.63
N GLU A 104 -6.97 8.97 10.16
CA GLU A 104 -5.79 8.12 10.17
C GLU A 104 -5.46 7.78 11.62
N LEU A 105 -5.63 6.51 11.96
CA LEU A 105 -5.39 5.97 13.30
C LEU A 105 -4.01 5.34 13.35
N GLN A 106 -3.33 5.46 14.49
CA GLN A 106 -2.00 4.87 14.69
C GLN A 106 -2.16 3.46 15.27
N GLY A 107 -2.40 2.49 14.39
CA GLY A 107 -2.58 1.08 14.75
C GLY A 107 -1.31 0.37 15.22
N ALA A 108 -1.39 -0.95 15.42
CA ALA A 108 -0.30 -1.78 15.96
C ALA A 108 1.02 -1.62 15.20
N ASP A 109 0.99 -1.52 13.87
CA ASP A 109 2.19 -1.34 13.05
C ASP A 109 2.89 0.01 13.32
N PHE A 110 2.13 1.07 13.60
CA PHE A 110 2.70 2.36 13.96
C PHE A 110 3.40 2.28 15.32
N VAL A 111 2.76 1.66 16.31
CA VAL A 111 3.32 1.46 17.66
C VAL A 111 4.61 0.62 17.59
N ALA A 112 4.57 -0.47 16.82
CA ALA A 112 5.74 -1.32 16.59
C ALA A 112 6.88 -0.54 15.89
N GLY A 113 6.55 0.23 14.85
CA GLY A 113 7.51 1.09 14.16
C GLY A 113 8.12 2.16 15.07
N LEU A 114 7.31 2.76 15.95
CA LEU A 114 7.77 3.71 16.96
C LEU A 114 8.74 3.07 17.95
N ALA A 115 8.45 1.86 18.44
CA ALA A 115 9.37 1.11 19.30
C ALA A 115 10.72 0.88 18.60
N LEU A 116 10.70 0.42 17.34
CA LEU A 116 11.93 0.23 16.56
C LEU A 116 12.68 1.56 16.33
N LEU A 117 11.99 2.67 16.12
CA LEU A 117 12.61 3.98 16.00
C LEU A 117 13.29 4.43 17.30
N ILE A 118 12.62 4.23 18.44
CA ILE A 118 13.17 4.53 19.78
C ILE A 118 14.47 3.78 20.00
N SER A 119 14.48 2.50 19.68
CA SER A 119 15.65 1.66 19.87
C SER A 119 16.79 1.99 18.91
N GLN A 120 16.50 2.30 17.65
CA GLN A 120 17.50 2.81 16.71
C GLN A 120 18.15 4.10 17.25
N ALA A 121 17.33 5.04 17.74
CA ALA A 121 17.81 6.29 18.31
C ALA A 121 18.62 6.08 19.60
N GLU A 122 18.23 5.14 20.47
CA GLU A 122 18.98 4.82 21.68
C GLU A 122 20.34 4.18 21.36
N LYS A 123 20.42 3.34 20.33
CA LYS A 123 21.70 2.80 19.83
C LYS A 123 22.61 3.91 19.28
N GLU A 124 22.09 4.76 18.41
CA GLU A 124 22.86 5.87 17.85
C GLU A 124 23.37 6.80 18.95
N ARG A 125 22.56 7.03 19.99
CA ARG A 125 22.97 7.76 21.19
C ARG A 125 24.07 7.03 21.95
N SER A 126 23.90 5.74 22.22
CA SER A 126 24.84 4.93 22.99
C SER A 126 26.21 4.87 22.31
N GLU A 127 26.24 4.67 21.00
CA GLU A 127 27.45 4.66 20.17
C GLU A 127 28.12 6.03 20.14
N ARG A 128 27.35 7.10 19.89
CA ARG A 128 27.89 8.47 19.83
C ARG A 128 28.51 8.92 21.16
N LEU A 129 27.96 8.48 22.28
CA LEU A 129 28.43 8.88 23.61
C LEU A 129 29.40 7.86 24.23
N GLY A 130 29.58 6.68 23.63
CA GLY A 130 30.39 5.60 24.21
C GLY A 130 29.82 5.06 25.54
N VAL A 131 28.50 5.07 25.71
CA VAL A 131 27.81 4.61 26.93
C VAL A 131 26.87 3.45 26.64
N ALA A 132 26.42 2.74 27.67
CA ALA A 132 25.42 1.69 27.51
C ALA A 132 24.04 2.25 27.06
N ALA A 133 23.34 1.49 26.23
CA ALA A 133 21.96 1.75 25.86
C ALA A 133 21.03 1.61 27.09
N ARG A 134 20.15 2.59 27.29
CA ARG A 134 19.24 2.62 28.45
C ARG A 134 18.00 1.78 28.24
N LYS A 135 17.47 1.22 29.33
CA LYS A 135 16.23 0.44 29.32
C LYS A 135 15.00 1.33 29.19
N TRP A 136 14.02 0.84 28.45
CA TRP A 136 12.74 1.49 28.21
C TRP A 136 11.60 0.67 28.79
N VAL A 137 10.53 1.35 29.17
CA VAL A 137 9.27 0.80 29.64
C VAL A 137 8.13 1.52 28.95
N GLY A 138 6.94 0.93 28.98
CA GLY A 138 5.77 1.49 28.32
C GLY A 138 4.49 1.13 29.04
N ARG A 139 3.43 1.84 28.69
CA ARG A 139 2.07 1.56 29.14
C ARG A 139 1.07 2.02 28.08
N THR A 140 -0.18 1.62 28.24
CA THR A 140 -1.28 2.18 27.45
C THR A 140 -2.19 2.95 28.38
N LEU A 141 -2.31 4.26 28.14
CA LEU A 141 -3.24 5.12 28.84
C LEU A 141 -4.63 5.03 28.19
N ASP A 142 -5.67 4.84 29.00
CA ASP A 142 -7.07 4.64 28.58
C ASP A 142 -7.93 5.81 29.07
N LEU A 143 -8.52 6.58 28.14
CA LEU A 143 -9.46 7.65 28.50
C LEU A 143 -10.79 7.08 28.99
N SER A 144 -11.22 7.50 30.18
CA SER A 144 -12.45 7.01 30.79
C SER A 144 -13.67 7.66 30.15
N LYS A 145 -14.62 6.85 29.67
CA LYS A 145 -15.85 7.35 29.01
C LYS A 145 -15.56 8.27 27.80
N ALA A 146 -14.38 8.16 27.18
CA ALA A 146 -13.95 8.74 25.89
C ALA A 146 -14.80 9.89 25.34
N TYR A 147 -15.74 9.60 24.42
CA TYR A 147 -16.59 10.57 23.73
C TYR A 147 -17.38 11.48 24.69
N LYS A 148 -17.83 10.93 25.82
CA LYS A 148 -18.69 11.62 26.79
C LYS A 148 -17.96 12.74 27.54
N GLN A 149 -16.63 12.84 27.41
CA GLN A 149 -15.87 13.95 27.97
C GLN A 149 -15.92 15.22 27.11
N LEU A 150 -16.47 15.12 25.89
CA LEU A 150 -16.62 16.26 24.99
C LEU A 150 -18.07 16.70 24.90
N GLY A 151 -18.29 18.01 24.99
CA GLY A 151 -19.62 18.61 24.93
C GLY A 151 -20.23 18.57 23.53
N VAL A 152 -21.56 18.45 23.48
CA VAL A 152 -22.34 18.82 22.29
C VAL A 152 -22.37 20.35 22.21
N LEU A 153 -22.18 20.89 21.01
CA LEU A 153 -22.29 22.34 20.80
C LEU A 153 -23.70 22.80 21.21
N PRO A 154 -23.87 23.86 22.02
CA PRO A 154 -25.18 24.24 22.57
C PRO A 154 -26.28 24.38 21.50
N GLN A 155 -25.95 24.94 20.34
CA GLN A 155 -26.87 25.13 19.22
C GLN A 155 -27.32 23.83 18.53
N HIS A 156 -26.69 22.69 18.83
CA HIS A 156 -27.05 21.37 18.27
C HIS A 156 -27.74 20.47 19.31
N ARG A 157 -28.00 20.96 20.53
CA ARG A 157 -28.64 20.15 21.58
C ARG A 157 -30.07 19.73 21.23
N ASP A 158 -30.77 20.54 20.44
CA ASP A 158 -32.13 20.30 19.98
C ASP A 158 -32.23 19.22 18.89
N ILE A 159 -31.14 18.91 18.18
CA ILE A 159 -31.05 17.76 17.27
C ILE A 159 -30.37 16.54 17.94
N ALA A 160 -30.11 16.64 19.25
CA ALA A 160 -29.40 15.65 20.07
C ALA A 160 -30.25 15.20 21.27
N VAL A 161 -31.56 15.03 21.07
CA VAL A 161 -32.49 14.54 22.09
C VAL A 161 -32.61 13.02 21.99
N ILE A 162 -32.15 12.31 23.01
CA ILE A 162 -32.26 10.86 23.12
C ILE A 162 -33.67 10.46 23.51
N CYS A 163 -34.17 9.37 22.94
CA CYS A 163 -35.51 8.85 23.21
C CYS A 163 -35.48 7.33 23.45
N HIS A 164 -36.10 6.88 24.54
CA HIS A 164 -36.44 5.48 24.77
C HIS A 164 -37.71 5.38 25.64
N PRO A 165 -38.44 4.25 25.59
CA PRO A 165 -39.62 4.05 26.44
C PRO A 165 -39.23 3.88 27.92
N ASN A 166 -40.14 4.23 28.82
CA ASN A 166 -40.07 3.90 30.24
C ASN A 166 -40.64 2.49 30.49
N GLU A 167 -40.66 2.07 31.77
CA GLU A 167 -41.20 0.77 32.18
C GLU A 167 -42.69 0.59 31.86
N ASP A 168 -43.46 1.68 31.80
CA ASP A 168 -44.88 1.69 31.40
C ASP A 168 -45.08 1.65 29.87
N GLY A 169 -44.00 1.74 29.09
CA GLY A 169 -44.02 1.79 27.63
C GLY A 169 -44.20 3.19 27.03
N GLU A 170 -44.29 4.23 27.85
CA GLU A 170 -44.42 5.63 27.44
C GLU A 170 -43.05 6.24 27.06
N PRO A 171 -42.98 7.10 26.03
CA PRO A 171 -41.72 7.68 25.59
C PRO A 171 -41.15 8.69 26.59
N GLN A 172 -39.86 8.58 26.88
CA GLN A 172 -39.09 9.55 27.66
C GLN A 172 -37.97 10.18 26.83
N PHE A 173 -37.69 11.45 27.12
CA PHE A 173 -36.73 12.25 26.38
C PHE A 173 -35.59 12.72 27.28
N PHE A 174 -34.36 12.68 26.75
CA PHE A 174 -33.17 13.16 27.43
C PHE A 174 -32.36 14.07 26.50
N ILE A 175 -31.90 15.21 26.98
CA ILE A 175 -31.12 16.15 26.17
C ILE A 175 -29.63 15.84 26.37
N ALA A 176 -28.90 15.56 25.29
CA ALA A 176 -27.48 15.24 25.40
C ALA A 176 -26.63 16.50 25.67
N ASN A 177 -25.78 16.42 26.69
CA ASN A 177 -24.75 17.42 26.99
C ASN A 177 -23.39 17.02 26.41
N ALA A 178 -23.16 15.73 26.26
CA ALA A 178 -21.90 15.18 25.77
C ALA A 178 -22.10 14.34 24.50
N LEU A 179 -21.01 14.14 23.74
CA LEU A 179 -21.05 13.39 22.49
C LEU A 179 -21.60 11.98 22.71
N MET A 180 -22.55 11.60 21.86
CA MET A 180 -23.30 10.36 21.92
C MET A 180 -22.60 9.21 21.19
N PHE A 181 -22.86 7.98 21.61
CA PHE A 181 -22.26 6.79 21.01
C PHE A 181 -23.19 6.23 19.93
N GLY A 182 -22.72 6.14 18.68
CA GLY A 182 -23.53 5.74 17.52
C GLY A 182 -23.67 6.81 16.44
N LEU A 183 -23.22 8.04 16.74
CA LEU A 183 -23.14 9.13 15.77
C LEU A 183 -21.76 9.15 15.12
N THR A 184 -21.74 9.25 13.79
CA THR A 184 -20.52 9.41 12.99
C THR A 184 -19.82 10.72 13.36
N SER A 185 -20.58 11.80 13.56
CA SER A 185 -20.05 13.11 13.97
C SER A 185 -19.31 13.03 15.31
N SER A 186 -19.80 12.27 16.30
CA SER A 186 -19.14 12.06 17.58
C SER A 186 -17.77 11.40 17.43
N VAL A 187 -17.65 10.39 16.55
CA VAL A 187 -16.38 9.70 16.29
C VAL A 187 -15.35 10.65 15.74
N TYR A 188 -15.70 11.42 14.70
CA TYR A 188 -14.80 12.40 14.10
C TYR A 188 -14.46 13.54 15.05
N GLY A 189 -15.45 14.04 15.82
CA GLY A 189 -15.25 15.08 16.82
C GLY A 189 -14.24 14.65 17.87
N PHE A 190 -14.43 13.46 18.45
CA PHE A 190 -13.53 12.92 19.47
C PHE A 190 -12.13 12.63 18.94
N VAL A 191 -12.00 11.92 17.82
CA VAL A 191 -10.67 11.55 17.29
C VAL A 191 -9.83 12.79 16.95
N ARG A 192 -10.46 13.89 16.51
CA ARG A 192 -9.74 15.15 16.30
C ARG A 192 -9.12 15.69 17.59
N VAL A 193 -9.90 15.73 18.67
CA VAL A 193 -9.41 16.21 19.96
C VAL A 193 -8.41 15.23 20.57
N ALA A 194 -8.64 13.93 20.44
CA ALA A 194 -7.71 12.88 20.88
C ALA A 194 -6.34 13.01 20.19
N ARG A 195 -6.30 13.29 18.89
CA ARG A 195 -5.05 13.57 18.16
C ARG A 195 -4.39 14.86 18.61
N SER A 196 -5.15 15.90 18.96
CA SER A 196 -4.59 17.12 19.57
C SER A 196 -3.98 16.82 20.93
N LEU A 197 -4.62 16.00 21.75
CA LEU A 197 -4.08 15.57 23.04
C LEU A 197 -2.78 14.78 22.87
N HIS A 198 -2.74 13.84 21.93
CA HIS A 198 -1.51 13.14 21.54
C HIS A 198 -0.39 14.09 21.11
N PHE A 199 -0.72 15.09 20.27
CA PHE A 199 0.24 16.10 19.86
C PHE A 199 0.82 16.85 21.06
N LEU A 200 -0.01 17.22 22.05
CA LEU A 200 0.45 17.86 23.27
C LEU A 200 1.36 16.95 24.10
N LEU A 201 0.99 15.68 24.31
CA LEU A 201 1.85 14.69 24.97
C LEU A 201 3.22 14.58 24.28
N ALA A 202 3.23 14.50 22.95
CA ALA A 202 4.46 14.36 22.17
C ALA A 202 5.29 15.65 22.08
N LYS A 203 4.67 16.83 22.06
CA LYS A 203 5.37 18.11 21.85
C LYS A 203 5.68 18.87 23.11
N VAL A 204 4.78 18.85 24.10
CA VAL A 204 4.96 19.53 25.39
C VAL A 204 5.74 18.62 26.33
N LEU A 205 5.23 17.41 26.59
CA LEU A 205 5.86 16.46 27.53
C LEU A 205 6.99 15.63 26.90
N LYS A 206 7.19 15.74 25.58
CA LYS A 206 8.22 15.00 24.81
C LYS A 206 8.09 13.47 24.93
N ILE A 207 6.88 12.96 25.14
CA ILE A 207 6.63 11.52 25.30
C ILE A 207 6.52 10.87 23.92
N PRO A 208 7.41 9.92 23.57
CA PRO A 208 7.19 9.06 22.42
C PRO A 208 5.89 8.27 22.65
N SER A 209 4.90 8.49 21.81
CA SER A 209 3.56 7.97 22.02
C SER A 209 2.83 7.75 20.70
N ALA A 210 1.73 6.99 20.77
CA ALA A 210 0.76 6.85 19.70
C ALA A 210 -0.66 7.18 20.20
N ASN A 211 -1.61 7.30 19.28
CA ASN A 211 -3.02 7.46 19.58
C ASN A 211 -3.92 6.61 18.67
N TYR A 212 -4.77 5.83 19.31
CA TYR A 212 -5.80 5.04 18.66
C TYR A 212 -7.10 5.21 19.44
N PHE A 213 -7.94 6.16 18.99
CA PHE A 213 -9.13 6.59 19.73
C PHE A 213 -8.79 7.04 21.17
N ASP A 214 -9.27 6.31 22.17
CA ASP A 214 -9.09 6.52 23.61
C ASP A 214 -7.83 5.87 24.19
N ASP A 215 -7.15 5.02 23.41
CA ASP A 215 -5.90 4.38 23.78
C ASP A 215 -4.68 5.24 23.39
N TYR A 216 -3.77 5.45 24.34
CA TYR A 216 -2.50 6.14 24.14
C TYR A 216 -1.34 5.28 24.61
N PRO A 217 -0.69 4.53 23.71
CA PRO A 217 0.56 3.84 24.02
C PRO A 217 1.66 4.87 24.27
N LEU A 218 2.27 4.81 25.45
CA LEU A 218 3.33 5.73 25.91
C LEU A 218 4.61 4.94 26.17
N PHE A 219 5.74 5.53 25.83
CA PHE A 219 7.07 4.95 26.06
C PHE A 219 7.93 5.93 26.84
N THR A 220 8.76 5.42 27.73
CA THR A 220 9.72 6.22 28.48
C THR A 220 10.91 5.39 28.94
N LEU A 221 11.95 6.07 29.44
CA LEU A 221 13.06 5.42 30.09
C LEU A 221 12.60 4.85 31.43
N ARG A 222 13.09 3.65 31.76
CA ARG A 222 12.77 2.96 33.01
C ARG A 222 12.96 3.86 34.24
N ASP A 223 14.07 4.59 34.29
CA ASP A 223 14.46 5.38 35.46
C ASP A 223 13.62 6.65 35.64
N GLY A 224 12.89 7.11 34.61
CA GLY A 224 12.03 8.29 34.67
C GLY A 224 10.54 7.98 34.57
N ALA A 225 10.17 6.70 34.74
CA ALA A 225 8.81 6.25 34.47
C ALA A 225 7.81 6.75 35.51
N HIS A 226 8.20 6.78 36.78
CA HIS A 226 7.35 7.24 37.88
C HIS A 226 7.08 8.75 37.78
N GLU A 227 8.13 9.55 37.53
CA GLU A 227 8.01 11.00 37.37
C GLU A 227 7.15 11.34 36.15
N LEU A 228 7.36 10.66 35.03
CA LEU A 228 6.58 10.89 33.83
C LEU A 228 5.11 10.49 34.00
N ASP A 229 4.84 9.46 34.79
CA ASP A 229 3.47 9.07 35.11
C ASP A 229 2.73 10.16 35.89
N GLY A 230 3.37 10.70 36.93
CA GLY A 230 2.85 11.84 37.68
C GLY A 230 2.60 13.05 36.79
N LEU A 231 3.59 13.43 35.96
CA LEU A 231 3.46 14.55 35.02
C LEU A 231 2.35 14.35 34.00
N THR A 232 2.20 13.14 33.46
CA THR A 232 1.12 12.83 32.50
C THR A 232 -0.25 12.93 33.17
N SER A 233 -0.34 12.47 34.42
CA SER A 233 -1.57 12.50 35.19
C SER A 233 -1.99 13.93 35.52
N GLU A 234 -1.09 14.73 36.07
CA GLU A 234 -1.31 16.15 36.35
C GLU A 234 -1.67 16.92 35.07
N PHE A 235 -0.97 16.64 33.97
CA PHE A 235 -1.25 17.27 32.68
C PHE A 235 -2.67 16.99 32.17
N LEU A 236 -3.16 15.76 32.30
CA LEU A 236 -4.52 15.39 31.90
C LEU A 236 -5.57 15.99 32.84
N GLU A 237 -5.31 15.99 34.14
CA GLU A 237 -6.19 16.62 35.14
C GLU A 237 -6.33 18.13 34.90
N LEU A 238 -5.23 18.83 34.62
CA LEU A 238 -5.24 20.25 34.26
C LEU A 238 -6.05 20.54 33.00
N LEU A 239 -6.04 19.63 32.03
CA LEU A 239 -6.85 19.73 30.81
C LEU A 239 -8.31 19.27 31.01
N GLY A 240 -8.66 18.77 32.19
CA GLY A 240 -10.01 18.28 32.52
C GLY A 240 -10.34 16.88 32.00
N TRP A 241 -9.34 16.08 31.60
CA TRP A 241 -9.55 14.72 31.11
C TRP A 241 -9.59 13.70 32.25
N ARG A 242 -10.64 12.87 32.23
CA ARG A 242 -10.78 11.66 33.04
C ARG A 242 -10.14 10.48 32.33
N PHE A 243 -9.28 9.75 33.03
CA PHE A 243 -8.59 8.57 32.49
C PHE A 243 -8.47 7.51 33.59
N ALA A 244 -8.21 6.27 33.17
CA ALA A 244 -8.03 5.17 34.12
C ALA A 244 -6.69 5.31 34.85
N GLN A 245 -6.73 5.72 36.12
CA GLN A 245 -5.54 5.87 36.97
C GLN A 245 -5.15 4.58 37.71
N THR A 246 -6.14 3.73 38.04
CA THR A 246 -5.93 2.49 38.81
C THR A 246 -6.71 1.31 38.22
N GLY A 247 -6.40 0.09 38.67
CA GLY A 247 -7.07 -1.14 38.25
C GLY A 247 -6.59 -1.70 36.91
N VAL A 248 -7.39 -2.60 36.30
CA VAL A 248 -7.00 -3.36 35.08
C VAL A 248 -6.69 -2.45 33.87
N LYS A 249 -7.23 -1.23 33.85
CA LYS A 249 -7.02 -0.24 32.79
C LYS A 249 -5.95 0.82 33.12
N GLY A 250 -5.67 1.06 34.40
CA GLY A 250 -4.62 1.98 34.86
C GLY A 250 -3.36 1.22 35.27
N GLN A 251 -2.74 0.52 34.32
CA GLN A 251 -1.54 -0.28 34.58
C GLN A 251 -0.28 0.61 34.62
N PRO A 252 0.73 0.26 35.45
CA PRO A 252 1.98 1.00 35.52
C PRO A 252 2.81 0.86 34.23
N TYR A 253 3.88 1.64 34.14
CA TYR A 253 4.90 1.44 33.12
C TYR A 253 5.65 0.12 33.34
N GLU A 254 5.64 -0.75 32.35
CA GLU A 254 6.23 -2.08 32.41
C GLU A 254 7.05 -2.38 31.16
N GLU A 255 7.87 -3.43 31.24
CA GLU A 255 8.60 -3.94 30.07
C GLU A 255 7.69 -4.67 29.09
N ALA A 256 6.58 -5.23 29.56
CA ALA A 256 5.60 -5.90 28.73
C ALA A 256 4.20 -5.40 29.10
N PHE A 257 3.50 -4.75 28.16
CA PHE A 257 2.20 -4.14 28.43
C PHE A 257 1.20 -4.43 27.30
N THR A 258 -0.09 -4.39 27.64
CA THR A 258 -1.16 -4.55 26.64
C THR A 258 -1.37 -3.24 25.87
N VAL A 259 -1.38 -3.33 24.54
CA VAL A 259 -1.60 -2.21 23.62
C VAL A 259 -2.49 -2.65 22.46
N LEU A 260 -3.56 -1.91 22.17
CA LEU A 260 -4.48 -2.15 21.05
C LEU A 260 -4.96 -3.60 20.91
N GLY A 261 -5.07 -4.32 22.04
CA GLY A 261 -5.47 -5.72 22.17
C GLY A 261 -4.38 -6.78 21.90
N MET A 262 -3.11 -6.38 21.75
CA MET A 262 -1.92 -7.25 21.79
C MET A 262 -1.07 -7.01 23.04
N GLN A 263 -0.16 -7.93 23.35
CA GLN A 263 0.90 -7.72 24.33
C GLN A 263 2.16 -7.28 23.59
N LEU A 264 2.75 -6.16 24.01
CA LEU A 264 4.01 -5.65 23.48
C LEU A 264 5.07 -5.75 24.57
N ASP A 265 6.10 -6.56 24.33
CA ASP A 265 7.28 -6.70 25.20
C ASP A 265 8.48 -5.97 24.58
N ILE A 266 8.97 -4.99 25.33
CA ILE A 266 10.08 -4.08 25.02
C ILE A 266 11.23 -4.21 26.02
N SER A 267 11.28 -5.30 26.80
CA SER A 267 12.39 -5.59 27.74
C SER A 267 13.77 -5.49 27.06
N ARG A 268 13.85 -5.94 25.81
CA ARG A 268 15.07 -5.91 24.96
C ARG A 268 15.08 -4.80 23.93
N LEU A 269 14.29 -3.74 24.15
CA LEU A 269 14.23 -2.61 23.21
C LEU A 269 15.60 -1.95 23.08
N HIS A 270 16.32 -1.77 24.19
CA HIS A 270 17.68 -1.25 24.20
C HIS A 270 18.71 -2.13 23.48
N GLU A 271 18.40 -3.40 23.24
CA GLU A 271 19.22 -4.37 22.49
C GLU A 271 18.78 -4.49 21.02
N GLY A 272 17.80 -3.69 20.58
CA GLY A 272 17.31 -3.70 19.21
C GLY A 272 16.18 -4.69 18.92
N ALA A 273 15.47 -5.17 19.95
CA ALA A 273 14.38 -6.13 19.79
C ALA A 273 13.10 -5.73 20.52
N ALA A 274 11.95 -5.99 19.89
CA ALA A 274 10.62 -5.90 20.50
C ALA A 274 9.82 -7.15 20.15
N VAL A 275 8.94 -7.60 21.02
CA VAL A 275 8.13 -8.81 20.83
C VAL A 275 6.65 -8.45 20.83
N LEU A 276 5.96 -8.77 19.75
CA LEU A 276 4.51 -8.71 19.66
C LEU A 276 3.96 -10.09 19.99
N ALA A 277 3.04 -10.15 20.94
CA ALA A 277 2.40 -11.38 21.37
C ALA A 277 0.88 -11.19 21.49
N ASN A 278 0.16 -12.30 21.52
CA ASN A 278 -1.25 -12.26 21.86
C ASN A 278 -1.45 -11.79 23.30
N LYS A 279 -2.56 -11.08 23.56
CA LYS A 279 -2.94 -10.74 24.93
C LYS A 279 -3.02 -12.00 25.79
N GLU A 280 -2.55 -11.88 27.02
CA GLU A 280 -2.58 -12.97 27.99
C GLU A 280 -3.99 -13.57 28.10
N GLY A 281 -4.06 -14.91 28.21
CA GLY A 281 -5.32 -15.65 28.27
C GLY A 281 -6.05 -15.84 26.93
N ARG A 282 -5.73 -15.09 25.86
CA ARG A 282 -6.40 -15.27 24.55
C ARG A 282 -6.17 -16.67 23.96
N VAL A 283 -4.92 -17.12 23.95
CA VAL A 283 -4.57 -18.44 23.43
C VAL A 283 -5.27 -19.53 24.24
N LYS A 284 -5.28 -19.40 25.58
CA LYS A 284 -5.99 -20.29 26.49
C LYS A 284 -7.49 -20.39 26.15
N ARG A 285 -8.16 -19.24 26.01
CA ARG A 285 -9.59 -19.16 25.63
C ARG A 285 -9.87 -19.85 24.28
N ILE A 286 -9.03 -19.62 23.28
CA ILE A 286 -9.19 -20.27 21.97
C ILE A 286 -9.00 -21.78 22.10
N SER A 287 -7.98 -22.22 22.84
CA SER A 287 -7.71 -23.64 23.07
C SER A 287 -8.85 -24.35 23.82
N GLU A 288 -9.46 -23.70 24.80
CA GLU A 288 -10.64 -24.20 25.53
C GLU A 288 -11.86 -24.34 24.60
N MET A 289 -12.13 -23.33 23.76
CA MET A 289 -13.20 -23.40 22.76
C MET A 289 -12.95 -24.54 21.77
N LEU A 290 -11.72 -24.72 21.29
CA LEU A 290 -11.34 -25.82 20.40
C LEU A 290 -11.52 -27.19 21.07
N GLY A 291 -11.23 -27.30 22.36
CA GLY A 291 -11.49 -28.52 23.16
C GLY A 291 -12.97 -28.87 23.21
N SER A 292 -13.81 -27.90 23.55
CA SER A 292 -15.27 -28.10 23.57
C SER A 292 -15.83 -28.52 22.20
N ILE A 293 -15.34 -27.92 21.12
CA ILE A 293 -15.73 -28.29 19.74
C ILE A 293 -15.23 -29.70 19.38
N PHE A 294 -14.02 -30.08 19.83
CA PHE A 294 -13.46 -31.41 19.60
C PHE A 294 -14.32 -32.50 20.25
N ASP A 295 -14.75 -32.29 21.50
CA ASP A 295 -15.58 -33.22 22.25
C ASP A 295 -16.97 -33.35 21.63
N LYS A 296 -17.58 -32.21 21.24
CA LYS A 296 -18.87 -32.16 20.55
C LYS A 296 -18.83 -32.83 19.17
N GLY A 297 -17.69 -32.80 18.47
CA GLY A 297 -17.52 -33.34 17.13
C GLY A 297 -18.31 -32.60 16.03
N ALA A 298 -18.91 -31.45 16.36
CA ALA A 298 -19.72 -30.63 15.47
C ALA A 298 -19.48 -29.15 15.75
N LEU A 299 -19.57 -28.31 14.70
CA LEU A 299 -19.28 -26.88 14.79
C LEU A 299 -20.38 -26.07 14.09
N GLY A 300 -21.11 -25.25 14.86
CA GLY A 300 -22.19 -24.40 14.34
C GLY A 300 -21.68 -23.15 13.61
N ARG A 301 -22.53 -22.51 12.80
CA ARG A 301 -22.17 -21.30 12.03
C ARG A 301 -21.77 -20.12 12.94
N HIS A 302 -22.51 -19.90 14.03
CA HIS A 302 -22.21 -18.83 14.98
C HIS A 302 -20.89 -19.09 15.73
N GLU A 303 -20.70 -20.31 16.26
CA GLU A 303 -19.44 -20.74 16.90
C GLU A 303 -18.25 -20.58 15.93
N ALA A 304 -18.41 -20.93 14.65
CA ALA A 304 -17.39 -20.75 13.62
C ALA A 304 -17.08 -19.27 13.34
N GLN A 305 -18.08 -18.38 13.34
CA GLN A 305 -17.87 -16.93 13.18
C GLN A 305 -17.09 -16.34 14.35
N VAL A 306 -17.44 -16.72 15.58
CA VAL A 306 -16.74 -16.27 16.79
C VAL A 306 -15.29 -16.74 16.78
N LEU A 307 -15.06 -18.03 16.52
CA LEU A 307 -13.71 -18.60 16.48
C LEU A 307 -12.87 -18.02 15.33
N LEU A 308 -13.49 -17.73 14.18
CA LEU A 308 -12.83 -17.08 13.05
C LEU A 308 -12.36 -15.67 13.41
N GLY A 309 -13.19 -14.89 14.11
CA GLY A 309 -12.81 -13.57 14.62
C GLY A 309 -11.62 -13.64 15.57
N LEU A 310 -11.66 -14.58 16.53
CA LEU A 310 -10.58 -14.79 17.50
C LEU A 310 -9.27 -15.22 16.84
N LEU A 311 -9.32 -16.16 15.88
CA LEU A 311 -8.13 -16.64 15.17
C LEU A 311 -7.55 -15.61 14.21
N ASN A 312 -8.38 -14.87 13.47
CA ASN A 312 -7.90 -13.78 12.60
C ASN A 312 -7.15 -12.73 13.40
N TYR A 313 -7.68 -12.37 14.57
CA TYR A 313 -7.03 -11.44 15.46
C TYR A 313 -5.74 -12.04 16.04
N ALA A 314 -5.76 -13.30 16.48
CA ALA A 314 -4.58 -13.95 17.04
C ALA A 314 -3.43 -14.13 16.03
N SER A 315 -3.76 -14.40 14.78
CA SER A 315 -2.82 -14.59 13.67
C SER A 315 -1.93 -13.36 13.43
N GLY A 316 -2.43 -12.15 13.71
CA GLY A 316 -1.67 -10.90 13.49
C GLY A 316 -0.43 -10.73 14.39
N PHE A 317 -0.37 -11.44 15.52
CA PHE A 317 0.68 -11.28 16.54
C PHE A 317 1.62 -12.47 16.67
N PHE A 318 1.39 -13.52 15.88
CA PHE A 318 2.29 -14.67 15.79
C PHE A 318 3.31 -14.48 14.67
N ALA A 319 4.44 -15.16 14.75
CA ALA A 319 5.37 -15.26 13.63
C ALA A 319 4.75 -16.07 12.49
N GLY A 320 4.81 -15.56 11.26
CA GLY A 320 4.33 -16.26 10.07
C GLY A 320 2.82 -16.22 9.85
N ARG A 321 2.28 -17.26 9.20
CA ARG A 321 0.86 -17.36 8.78
C ARG A 321 0.23 -18.71 9.16
N SER A 322 0.76 -19.37 10.17
CA SER A 322 0.40 -20.75 10.55
C SER A 322 -1.08 -20.96 10.89
N LEU A 323 -1.77 -19.93 11.40
CA LEU A 323 -3.21 -19.98 11.71
C LEU A 323 -4.14 -19.69 10.53
N LYS A 324 -3.61 -19.23 9.38
CA LYS A 324 -4.43 -18.86 8.21
C LYS A 324 -5.22 -20.05 7.63
N PRO A 325 -4.68 -21.27 7.54
CA PRO A 325 -5.45 -22.46 7.15
C PRO A 325 -6.64 -22.72 8.08
N ALA A 326 -6.47 -22.52 9.39
CA ALA A 326 -7.54 -22.67 10.36
C ALA A 326 -8.66 -21.64 10.14
N CYS A 327 -8.31 -20.36 9.90
CA CYS A 327 -9.28 -19.33 9.55
C CYS A 327 -10.06 -19.68 8.28
N HIS A 328 -9.41 -20.25 7.26
CA HIS A 328 -10.08 -20.64 6.02
C HIS A 328 -11.02 -21.82 6.19
N PHE A 329 -10.65 -22.83 7.00
CA PHE A 329 -11.55 -23.93 7.35
C PHE A 329 -12.86 -23.38 7.95
N LEU A 330 -12.76 -22.45 8.90
CA LEU A 330 -13.92 -21.79 9.50
C LEU A 330 -14.70 -20.95 8.51
N LEU A 331 -14.03 -20.21 7.63
CA LEU A 331 -14.71 -19.43 6.59
C LEU A 331 -15.52 -20.33 5.64
N SER A 332 -15.03 -21.53 5.33
CA SER A 332 -15.75 -22.50 4.51
C SER A 332 -17.05 -22.98 5.18
N LEU A 333 -17.03 -23.19 6.50
CA LEU A 333 -18.19 -23.54 7.31
C LEU A 333 -19.20 -22.39 7.37
N VAL A 334 -18.72 -21.15 7.59
CA VAL A 334 -19.58 -19.95 7.60
C VAL A 334 -20.31 -19.80 6.25
N ARG A 335 -19.61 -20.07 5.15
CA ARG A 335 -20.16 -20.08 3.78
C ARG A 335 -21.06 -21.28 3.46
N GLY A 336 -21.24 -22.22 4.39
CA GLY A 336 -22.21 -23.31 4.30
C GLY A 336 -21.66 -24.65 3.83
N LYS A 337 -20.33 -24.83 3.77
CA LYS A 337 -19.72 -26.15 3.49
C LYS A 337 -19.98 -27.08 4.67
N ARG A 338 -20.51 -28.28 4.41
CA ARG A 338 -20.66 -29.33 5.43
C ARG A 338 -19.32 -30.02 5.67
N GLN A 339 -19.04 -30.34 6.93
CA GLN A 339 -17.82 -31.04 7.35
C GLN A 339 -18.21 -32.26 8.17
N THR A 340 -17.43 -33.32 8.07
CA THR A 340 -17.55 -34.53 8.87
C THR A 340 -17.00 -34.33 10.28
N ALA A 341 -17.44 -35.14 11.24
CA ALA A 341 -16.91 -35.10 12.60
C ALA A 341 -15.39 -35.36 12.65
N ALA A 342 -14.87 -36.21 11.74
CA ALA A 342 -13.45 -36.48 11.62
C ALA A 342 -12.65 -35.25 11.16
N GLU A 343 -13.16 -34.49 10.18
CA GLU A 343 -12.55 -33.24 9.72
C GLU A 343 -12.53 -32.17 10.82
N ILE A 344 -13.61 -32.04 11.59
CA ILE A 344 -13.71 -31.10 12.71
C ILE A 344 -12.70 -31.47 13.82
N LYS A 345 -12.64 -32.75 14.21
CA LYS A 345 -11.67 -33.21 15.22
C LYS A 345 -10.22 -32.99 14.76
N ARG A 346 -9.92 -33.26 13.49
CA ARG A 346 -8.60 -32.99 12.90
C ARG A 346 -8.29 -31.49 12.90
N PHE A 347 -9.24 -30.64 12.54
CA PHE A 347 -9.12 -29.19 12.59
C PHE A 347 -8.78 -28.71 14.00
N CYS A 348 -9.53 -29.15 15.03
CA CYS A 348 -9.28 -28.75 16.40
C CYS A 348 -7.88 -29.15 16.88
N LYS A 349 -7.50 -30.42 16.67
CA LYS A 349 -6.18 -30.93 17.08
C LYS A 349 -5.04 -30.18 16.37
N THR A 350 -5.16 -29.96 15.07
CA THR A 350 -4.14 -29.24 14.28
C THR A 350 -4.02 -27.78 14.72
N THR A 351 -5.16 -27.11 14.92
CA THR A 351 -5.17 -25.69 15.33
C THR A 351 -4.63 -25.51 16.75
N GLN A 352 -4.95 -26.41 17.68
CA GLN A 352 -4.37 -26.40 19.03
C GLN A 352 -2.85 -26.60 19.00
N ALA A 353 -2.37 -27.56 18.21
CA ALA A 353 -0.93 -27.79 18.05
C ALA A 353 -0.23 -26.54 17.51
N VAL A 354 -0.79 -25.90 16.47
CA VAL A 354 -0.24 -24.65 15.92
C VAL A 354 -0.25 -23.53 16.97
N LEU A 355 -1.33 -23.37 17.74
CA LEU A 355 -1.42 -22.34 18.78
C LEU A 355 -0.39 -22.52 19.90
N SER A 356 -0.04 -23.77 20.23
CA SER A 356 0.94 -24.08 21.27
C SER A 356 2.39 -23.96 20.82
N THR A 357 2.65 -24.14 19.52
CA THR A 357 4.02 -24.16 18.98
C THR A 357 4.42 -22.86 18.27
N THR A 358 3.47 -22.01 17.87
CA THR A 358 3.79 -20.79 17.13
C THR A 358 4.38 -19.74 18.07
N PRO A 359 5.62 -19.27 17.83
CA PRO A 359 6.25 -18.27 18.69
C PRO A 359 5.63 -16.87 18.47
N PRO A 360 5.72 -15.99 19.48
CA PRO A 360 5.35 -14.59 19.31
C PRO A 360 6.23 -13.93 18.24
N ARG A 361 5.72 -12.88 17.61
CA ARG A 361 6.44 -12.18 16.55
C ARG A 361 7.54 -11.30 17.14
N VAL A 362 8.80 -11.65 16.88
CA VAL A 362 9.95 -10.83 17.28
C VAL A 362 10.30 -9.86 16.16
N LEU A 363 10.43 -8.58 16.49
CA LEU A 363 10.88 -7.53 15.61
C LEU A 363 12.31 -7.14 16.00
N ARG A 364 13.21 -7.08 15.03
CA ARG A 364 14.61 -6.67 15.23
C ARG A 364 14.97 -5.53 14.30
N ILE A 365 15.78 -4.61 14.79
CA ILE A 365 16.20 -3.40 14.05
C ILE A 365 17.37 -3.68 13.13
N PHE A 366 18.18 -4.67 13.51
CA PHE A 366 19.40 -5.04 12.83
C PHE A 366 19.22 -6.16 11.80
N ASP A 367 17.97 -6.53 11.51
CA ASP A 367 17.72 -7.46 10.41
C ASP A 367 18.24 -6.82 9.11
N PRO A 368 19.11 -7.53 8.34
CA PRO A 368 19.69 -6.98 7.12
C PRO A 368 18.58 -6.53 6.17
N ARG A 369 18.67 -5.25 5.78
CA ARG A 369 17.67 -4.60 4.93
C ARG A 369 17.73 -5.00 3.45
N PRO A 370 18.89 -5.36 2.85
CA PRO A 370 18.95 -5.85 1.48
C PRO A 370 18.18 -7.17 1.31
N PRO A 371 17.28 -7.28 0.32
CA PRO A 371 16.49 -8.47 0.12
C PRO A 371 17.30 -9.60 -0.52
N ILE A 372 16.98 -10.84 -0.17
CA ILE A 372 17.40 -12.01 -0.91
C ILE A 372 16.38 -12.23 -2.03
N HIS A 373 16.86 -12.38 -3.26
CA HIS A 373 16.00 -12.77 -4.38
C HIS A 373 16.07 -14.28 -4.58
N VAL A 374 14.91 -14.91 -4.68
CA VAL A 374 14.78 -16.35 -4.82
C VAL A 374 13.88 -16.64 -6.02
N TRP A 375 14.41 -17.22 -7.08
CA TRP A 375 13.64 -17.73 -8.21
C TRP A 375 13.41 -19.21 -8.02
N THR A 376 12.19 -19.67 -8.28
CA THR A 376 11.84 -21.09 -8.26
C THR A 376 11.08 -21.44 -9.52
N ASP A 377 11.29 -22.64 -10.01
CA ASP A 377 10.66 -23.14 -11.22
C ASP A 377 10.47 -24.66 -11.15
N GLY A 378 9.56 -25.18 -11.97
CA GLY A 378 9.23 -26.58 -12.08
C GLY A 378 9.02 -26.97 -13.54
N ALA A 379 9.58 -28.11 -13.95
CA ALA A 379 9.39 -28.67 -15.27
C ALA A 379 8.57 -29.97 -15.16
N TRP A 380 7.55 -30.15 -16.00
CA TRP A 380 6.74 -31.36 -16.05
C TRP A 380 6.81 -32.00 -17.45
N GLU A 381 7.45 -33.16 -17.52
CA GLU A 381 7.58 -33.99 -18.73
C GLU A 381 7.34 -35.45 -18.35
N ASP A 382 6.08 -35.87 -18.27
CA ASP A 382 5.67 -37.21 -17.78
C ASP A 382 6.57 -38.34 -18.32
N PRO A 383 7.21 -39.17 -17.45
CA PRO A 383 7.06 -39.29 -15.99
C PRO A 383 8.01 -38.44 -15.13
N TRP A 384 8.77 -37.54 -15.74
CA TRP A 384 9.79 -36.74 -15.08
C TRP A 384 9.26 -35.38 -14.62
N ALA A 385 9.65 -34.97 -13.41
CA ALA A 385 9.32 -33.67 -12.84
C ALA A 385 10.57 -33.02 -12.26
N GLY A 386 11.12 -32.03 -12.95
CA GLY A 386 12.28 -31.28 -12.50
C GLY A 386 11.90 -30.09 -11.63
N ILE A 387 12.79 -29.72 -10.70
CA ILE A 387 12.65 -28.54 -9.85
C ILE A 387 13.96 -27.75 -9.85
N GLY A 388 13.85 -26.43 -9.99
CA GLY A 388 14.98 -25.52 -10.10
C GLY A 388 14.83 -24.33 -9.15
N ALA A 389 15.96 -23.82 -8.66
CA ALA A 389 15.98 -22.55 -7.96
C ALA A 389 17.28 -21.77 -8.17
N VAL A 390 17.18 -20.45 -8.06
CA VAL A 390 18.33 -19.55 -8.00
C VAL A 390 18.13 -18.61 -6.81
N VAL A 391 19.16 -18.47 -5.98
CA VAL A 391 19.16 -17.60 -4.79
C VAL A 391 20.27 -16.57 -4.94
N LEU A 392 19.93 -15.29 -4.85
CA LEU A 392 20.86 -14.17 -4.86
C LEU A 392 20.71 -13.37 -3.56
N ASP A 393 21.77 -13.30 -2.77
CA ASP A 393 21.82 -12.44 -1.59
C ASP A 393 22.46 -11.10 -1.96
N THR A 394 21.66 -10.03 -1.92
CA THR A 394 22.13 -8.67 -2.26
C THR A 394 22.92 -8.01 -1.13
N LEU A 395 23.09 -8.68 0.01
CA LEU A 395 23.92 -8.19 1.11
C LEU A 395 25.41 -8.40 0.83
N ASP A 396 25.78 -9.53 0.22
CA ASP A 396 27.16 -9.94 -0.03
C ASP A 396 27.43 -10.34 -1.50
N ASP A 397 26.44 -10.09 -2.38
CA ASP A 397 26.43 -10.46 -3.79
C ASP A 397 26.67 -11.96 -4.04
N SER A 398 26.33 -12.82 -3.07
CA SER A 398 26.46 -14.27 -3.23
C SER A 398 25.30 -14.88 -4.01
N ALA A 399 25.62 -15.91 -4.80
CA ALA A 399 24.66 -16.61 -5.65
C ALA A 399 24.75 -18.12 -5.49
N ARG A 400 23.59 -18.78 -5.51
CA ARG A 400 23.45 -20.24 -5.41
C ARG A 400 22.41 -20.73 -6.41
N VAL A 401 22.70 -21.86 -7.07
CA VAL A 401 21.82 -22.49 -8.06
C VAL A 401 21.49 -23.90 -7.58
N PHE A 402 20.22 -24.28 -7.61
CA PHE A 402 19.74 -25.59 -7.19
C PHE A 402 19.01 -26.29 -8.31
N ALA A 403 19.25 -27.59 -8.49
CA ALA A 403 18.53 -28.45 -9.42
C ALA A 403 18.19 -29.79 -8.77
N GLY A 404 17.05 -30.38 -9.14
CA GLY A 404 16.60 -31.65 -8.60
C GLY A 404 15.34 -32.16 -9.29
N CYS A 405 14.75 -33.22 -8.73
CA CYS A 405 13.52 -33.79 -9.26
C CYS A 405 12.54 -34.09 -8.12
N VAL A 406 11.24 -34.03 -8.41
CA VAL A 406 10.21 -34.45 -7.45
C VAL A 406 10.25 -35.98 -7.28
N PRO A 407 10.22 -36.50 -6.04
CA PRO A 407 10.14 -37.94 -5.79
C PRO A 407 8.93 -38.61 -6.48
N ALA A 408 9.15 -39.75 -7.15
CA ALA A 408 8.12 -40.46 -7.91
C ALA A 408 6.85 -40.77 -7.09
N LYS A 409 7.00 -41.14 -5.81
CA LYS A 409 5.87 -41.41 -4.89
C LYS A 409 4.96 -40.19 -4.69
N LEU A 410 5.51 -38.97 -4.72
CA LEU A 410 4.72 -37.75 -4.61
C LEU A 410 3.96 -37.47 -5.90
N LEU A 411 4.61 -37.68 -7.06
CA LEU A 411 3.96 -37.53 -8.37
C LEU A 411 2.79 -38.49 -8.52
N GLU A 412 2.96 -39.77 -8.19
CA GLU A 412 1.87 -40.77 -8.17
C GLU A 412 0.70 -40.31 -7.31
N ARG A 413 0.99 -39.71 -6.16
CA ARG A 413 -0.05 -39.22 -5.25
C ARG A 413 -0.76 -37.98 -5.77
N TRP A 414 -0.06 -37.04 -6.39
CA TRP A 414 -0.68 -35.85 -6.99
C TRP A 414 -1.50 -36.22 -8.24
N LYS A 415 -1.07 -37.21 -9.03
CA LYS A 415 -1.85 -37.74 -10.15
C LYS A 415 -3.23 -38.24 -9.74
N LEU A 416 -3.33 -38.85 -8.55
CA LEU A 416 -4.62 -39.30 -7.98
C LEU A 416 -5.54 -38.15 -7.57
N ASP A 417 -4.98 -36.97 -7.26
CA ASP A 417 -5.73 -35.81 -6.75
C ASP A 417 -6.14 -34.85 -7.88
N VAL A 418 -5.21 -34.48 -8.76
CA VAL A 418 -5.40 -33.41 -9.77
C VAL A 418 -5.27 -33.89 -11.22
N GLY A 419 -4.98 -35.17 -11.46
CA GLY A 419 -4.85 -35.74 -12.80
C GLY A 419 -3.47 -35.56 -13.43
N SER A 420 -3.40 -35.49 -14.76
CA SER A 420 -2.14 -35.53 -15.53
C SER A 420 -1.35 -34.22 -15.57
N GLN A 421 -1.92 -33.10 -15.12
CA GLN A 421 -1.29 -31.78 -15.17
C GLN A 421 -0.83 -31.35 -13.77
N LEU A 422 0.43 -31.66 -13.45
CA LEU A 422 1.00 -31.50 -12.10
C LEU A 422 1.86 -30.23 -11.91
N ILE A 423 1.94 -29.38 -12.94
CA ILE A 423 2.88 -28.26 -12.99
C ILE A 423 2.74 -27.31 -11.78
N CYS A 424 1.50 -27.05 -11.34
CA CYS A 424 1.22 -26.18 -10.20
C CYS A 424 1.75 -26.74 -8.88
N GLU A 425 1.60 -28.05 -8.66
CA GLU A 425 2.10 -28.76 -7.48
C GLU A 425 3.64 -28.82 -7.49
N ILE A 426 4.25 -29.07 -8.66
CA ILE A 426 5.71 -29.15 -8.82
C ILE A 426 6.36 -27.81 -8.50
N GLU A 427 5.86 -26.71 -9.06
CA GLU A 427 6.41 -25.38 -8.80
C GLU A 427 6.24 -24.93 -7.34
N LEU A 428 5.06 -25.19 -6.74
CA LEU A 428 4.86 -24.90 -5.33
C LEU A 428 5.76 -25.77 -4.45
N TYR A 429 6.02 -27.02 -4.84
CA TYR A 429 6.94 -27.90 -4.14
C TYR A 429 8.40 -27.45 -4.23
N ALA A 430 8.84 -26.90 -5.36
CA ALA A 430 10.17 -26.29 -5.49
C ALA A 430 10.37 -25.18 -4.45
N LEU A 431 9.38 -24.28 -4.32
CA LEU A 431 9.37 -23.24 -3.30
C LEU A 431 9.40 -23.79 -1.87
N VAL A 432 8.50 -24.74 -1.55
CA VAL A 432 8.39 -25.29 -0.18
C VAL A 432 9.67 -26.00 0.23
N THR A 433 10.22 -26.84 -0.66
CA THR A 433 11.44 -27.60 -0.41
C THR A 433 12.62 -26.66 -0.22
N LEU A 434 12.81 -25.69 -1.11
CA LEU A 434 13.89 -24.71 -0.99
C LEU A 434 13.76 -23.90 0.31
N ARG A 435 12.54 -23.50 0.66
CA ARG A 435 12.27 -22.73 1.88
C ARG A 435 12.60 -23.50 3.16
N ARG A 436 12.39 -24.83 3.16
CA ARG A 436 12.80 -25.74 4.24
C ARG A 436 14.31 -25.92 4.30
N MET A 437 14.95 -26.14 3.15
CA MET A 437 16.40 -26.29 3.05
C MET A 437 17.15 -25.05 3.54
N LEU A 438 16.69 -23.87 3.13
CA LEU A 438 17.34 -22.59 3.45
C LEU A 438 16.73 -21.90 4.67
N GLN A 439 15.98 -22.62 5.51
CA GLN A 439 15.22 -22.03 6.59
C GLN A 439 16.07 -21.18 7.54
N ASN A 440 17.30 -21.61 7.83
CA ASN A 440 18.21 -20.89 8.71
C ASN A 440 18.82 -19.65 8.01
N SER A 441 19.21 -19.77 6.74
CA SER A 441 19.79 -18.67 5.95
C SER A 441 18.77 -17.56 5.65
N LEU A 442 17.50 -17.93 5.48
CA LEU A 442 16.41 -16.99 5.18
C LEU A 442 15.72 -16.44 6.43
N CYS A 443 15.99 -17.01 7.61
CA CYS A 443 15.35 -16.60 8.87
C CYS A 443 15.63 -15.12 9.17
N ASN A 444 14.58 -14.36 9.47
CA ASN A 444 14.54 -12.91 9.69
C ASN A 444 15.09 -12.06 8.52
N ARG A 445 15.31 -12.65 7.34
CA ARG A 445 15.69 -11.91 6.12
C ARG A 445 14.45 -11.44 5.36
N ARG A 446 14.62 -10.37 4.58
CA ARG A 446 13.64 -9.96 3.56
C ARG A 446 13.89 -10.79 2.32
N VAL A 447 12.87 -11.48 1.83
CA VAL A 447 13.02 -12.41 0.71
C VAL A 447 11.96 -12.12 -0.33
N ILE A 448 12.37 -11.97 -1.59
CA ILE A 448 11.48 -11.83 -2.73
C ILE A 448 11.52 -13.15 -3.49
N PHE A 449 10.43 -13.91 -3.41
CA PHE A 449 10.21 -15.13 -4.17
C PHE A 449 9.59 -14.81 -5.51
N TRP A 450 10.27 -15.17 -6.58
CA TRP A 450 9.87 -15.01 -7.96
C TRP A 450 9.35 -16.35 -8.48
N LEU A 451 8.06 -16.39 -8.81
CA LEU A 451 7.38 -17.57 -9.35
C LEU A 451 6.78 -17.23 -10.71
N ASP A 452 6.73 -18.20 -11.60
CA ASP A 452 6.15 -18.02 -12.92
C ASP A 452 4.76 -18.69 -13.05
N ASN A 453 4.34 -19.52 -12.09
CA ASN A 453 2.94 -19.97 -11.98
C ASN A 453 2.09 -19.14 -11.01
N GLU A 454 0.99 -18.62 -11.55
CA GLU A 454 0.01 -17.83 -10.81
C GLU A 454 -0.72 -18.63 -9.72
N ALA A 455 -0.96 -19.92 -9.92
CA ALA A 455 -1.60 -20.77 -8.92
C ALA A 455 -0.64 -21.01 -7.74
N ALA A 456 0.62 -21.37 -8.00
CA ALA A 456 1.64 -21.55 -6.97
C ALA A 456 1.87 -20.26 -6.17
N ARG A 457 2.06 -19.12 -6.86
CA ARG A 457 2.17 -17.80 -6.24
C ARG A 457 0.95 -17.45 -5.40
N THR A 458 -0.25 -17.61 -5.95
CA THR A 458 -1.50 -17.31 -5.24
C THR A 458 -1.66 -18.20 -4.01
N SER A 459 -1.28 -19.47 -4.09
CA SER A 459 -1.32 -20.40 -2.96
C SER A 459 -0.31 -20.06 -1.88
N ALA A 460 0.91 -19.62 -2.22
CA ALA A 460 1.88 -19.12 -1.26
C ALA A 460 1.40 -17.83 -0.57
N ILE A 461 0.78 -16.90 -1.31
CA ILE A 461 0.23 -15.65 -0.76
C ILE A 461 -0.98 -15.92 0.15
N LYS A 462 -1.94 -16.71 -0.35
CA LYS A 462 -3.21 -16.94 0.34
C LYS A 462 -3.07 -18.01 1.43
N GLY A 463 -2.11 -18.91 1.34
CA GLY A 463 -2.05 -20.11 2.19
C GLY A 463 -3.20 -21.07 1.89
N LEU A 464 -3.68 -21.12 0.64
CA LEU A 464 -4.87 -21.86 0.23
C LEU A 464 -4.78 -22.31 -1.23
N SER A 465 -5.36 -23.47 -1.51
CA SER A 465 -5.71 -23.89 -2.88
C SER A 465 -7.03 -24.66 -2.86
N GLN A 466 -7.67 -24.80 -4.02
CA GLN A 466 -8.76 -25.75 -4.22
C GLN A 466 -8.24 -27.18 -4.39
N SER A 467 -7.00 -27.34 -4.89
CA SER A 467 -6.26 -28.61 -4.92
C SER A 467 -5.84 -28.96 -3.49
N GLU A 468 -6.20 -30.17 -3.03
CA GLU A 468 -5.84 -30.66 -1.70
C GLU A 468 -4.31 -30.80 -1.58
N SER A 469 -3.64 -31.23 -2.65
CA SER A 469 -2.18 -31.32 -2.73
C SER A 469 -1.50 -29.96 -2.56
N MET A 470 -1.95 -28.94 -3.30
CA MET A 470 -1.42 -27.58 -3.13
C MET A 470 -1.79 -26.96 -1.78
N TYR A 471 -2.98 -27.27 -1.24
CA TYR A 471 -3.36 -26.83 0.11
C TYR A 471 -2.41 -27.38 1.17
N ARG A 472 -2.04 -28.66 1.08
CA ARG A 472 -1.05 -29.27 1.97
C ARG A 472 0.32 -28.61 1.84
N LEU A 473 0.79 -28.36 0.61
CA LEU A 473 2.06 -27.67 0.38
C LEU A 473 2.05 -26.25 0.97
N ALA A 474 0.98 -25.50 0.77
CA ALA A 474 0.81 -24.18 1.36
C ALA A 474 0.75 -24.23 2.90
N HIS A 475 0.19 -25.28 3.48
CA HIS A 475 0.20 -25.52 4.92
C HIS A 475 1.63 -25.82 5.43
N TYR A 476 2.39 -26.67 4.75
CA TYR A 476 3.79 -26.92 5.07
C TYR A 476 4.64 -25.64 4.99
N LEU A 477 4.43 -24.82 3.96
CA LEU A 477 5.06 -23.50 3.87
C LEU A 477 4.77 -22.64 5.10
N ALA A 478 3.53 -22.64 5.58
CA ALA A 478 3.13 -21.87 6.76
C ALA A 478 3.73 -22.42 8.07
N VAL A 479 3.99 -23.73 8.16
CA VAL A 479 4.73 -24.34 9.28
C VAL A 479 6.18 -23.87 9.27
N ILE A 480 6.85 -23.93 8.12
CA ILE A 480 8.25 -23.48 7.98
C ILE A 480 8.38 -21.99 8.34
N GLU A 481 7.43 -21.16 7.92
CA GLU A 481 7.38 -19.74 8.29
C GLU A 481 7.14 -19.49 9.80
N ALA A 482 6.53 -20.43 10.52
CA ALA A 482 6.39 -20.32 11.97
C ALA A 482 7.65 -20.76 12.70
N GLU A 483 8.33 -21.80 12.21
CA GLU A 483 9.56 -22.34 12.80
C GLU A 483 10.78 -21.43 12.57
N ALA A 484 10.90 -20.87 11.37
CA ALA A 484 12.03 -20.04 10.96
C ALA A 484 11.53 -18.88 10.10
N PRO A 485 10.89 -17.84 10.67
CA PRO A 485 10.16 -16.81 9.92
C PRO A 485 11.04 -16.00 8.97
N CYS A 486 10.51 -15.58 7.82
CA CYS A 486 11.14 -14.58 6.96
C CYS A 486 10.13 -13.50 6.51
N ILE A 487 10.63 -12.33 6.08
CA ILE A 487 9.78 -11.27 5.51
C ILE A 487 9.60 -11.55 4.02
N ALA A 488 8.69 -12.46 3.71
CA ALA A 488 8.45 -12.95 2.36
C ALA A 488 7.55 -12.02 1.53
N TRP A 489 8.01 -11.68 0.31
CA TRP A 489 7.23 -11.13 -0.78
C TRP A 489 7.17 -12.15 -1.91
N TYR A 490 5.98 -12.41 -2.47
CA TYR A 490 5.80 -13.35 -3.57
C TYR A 490 5.39 -12.57 -4.83
N GLU A 491 6.24 -12.59 -5.85
CA GLU A 491 6.07 -11.83 -7.08
C GLU A 491 6.08 -12.73 -8.32
N ARG A 492 5.40 -12.27 -9.37
CA ARG A 492 5.42 -12.94 -10.67
C ARG A 492 6.69 -12.56 -11.44
N VAL A 493 7.43 -13.56 -11.92
CA VAL A 493 8.49 -13.40 -12.94
C VAL A 493 8.00 -14.03 -14.24
N PRO A 494 8.00 -13.36 -15.41
CA PRO A 494 7.65 -13.99 -16.69
C PRO A 494 8.44 -15.27 -16.94
N SER A 495 7.83 -16.32 -17.48
CA SER A 495 8.47 -17.65 -17.60
C SER A 495 9.78 -17.60 -18.41
N PHE A 496 9.82 -16.87 -19.53
CA PHE A 496 11.05 -16.64 -20.31
C PHE A 496 12.15 -15.85 -19.59
N SER A 497 11.81 -15.18 -18.49
CA SER A 497 12.73 -14.42 -17.66
C SER A 497 13.02 -15.13 -16.34
N ASN A 498 12.45 -16.33 -16.12
CA ASN A 498 12.69 -17.10 -14.92
C ASN A 498 14.04 -17.82 -15.03
N ILE A 499 15.06 -17.26 -14.37
CA ILE A 499 16.40 -17.85 -14.36
C ILE A 499 16.47 -19.22 -13.64
N ALA A 500 15.37 -19.64 -13.00
CA ALA A 500 15.22 -20.98 -12.43
C ALA A 500 14.70 -22.03 -13.44
N ASP A 501 14.26 -21.66 -14.65
CA ASP A 501 13.81 -22.63 -15.68
C ASP A 501 14.95 -23.55 -16.18
N PRO A 502 16.15 -23.05 -16.53
CA PRO A 502 17.24 -23.96 -16.91
C PRO A 502 17.61 -24.98 -15.83
N PRO A 503 17.80 -24.63 -14.54
CA PRO A 503 18.03 -25.65 -13.51
C PRO A 503 16.84 -26.57 -13.27
N SER A 504 15.59 -26.13 -13.47
CA SER A 504 14.42 -27.03 -13.38
C SER A 504 14.42 -28.07 -14.49
N ARG A 505 15.02 -27.77 -15.65
CA ARG A 505 15.21 -28.67 -16.80
C ARG A 505 16.49 -29.52 -16.76
N GLY A 506 17.26 -29.44 -15.68
CA GLY A 506 18.56 -30.12 -15.58
C GLY A 506 19.73 -29.40 -16.24
N GLU A 507 19.50 -28.19 -16.76
CA GLU A 507 20.49 -27.33 -17.42
C GLU A 507 21.10 -26.27 -16.48
N GLY A 508 21.13 -26.53 -15.17
CA GLY A 508 21.55 -25.54 -14.16
C GLY A 508 22.97 -25.00 -14.34
N HIS A 509 23.86 -25.77 -14.99
CA HIS A 509 25.22 -25.36 -15.31
C HIS A 509 25.26 -24.14 -16.25
N SER A 510 24.25 -23.95 -17.10
CA SER A 510 24.16 -22.83 -18.04
C SER A 510 23.99 -21.46 -17.35
N ILE A 511 23.49 -21.45 -16.12
CA ILE A 511 23.17 -20.23 -15.36
C ILE A 511 24.27 -19.85 -14.36
N LEU A 512 25.20 -20.74 -14.03
CA LEU A 512 26.26 -20.49 -13.04
C LEU A 512 27.06 -19.22 -13.33
N SER A 513 27.50 -19.04 -14.58
CA SER A 513 28.27 -17.86 -14.99
C SER A 513 27.45 -16.56 -14.96
N LEU A 514 26.17 -16.63 -15.33
CA LEU A 514 25.27 -15.49 -15.33
C LEU A 514 25.07 -14.92 -13.93
N VAL A 515 24.99 -15.80 -12.94
CA VAL A 515 24.68 -15.41 -11.55
C VAL A 515 25.92 -15.32 -10.66
N GLY A 516 27.09 -15.75 -11.14
CA GLY A 516 28.31 -15.77 -10.34
C GLY A 516 28.38 -16.92 -9.31
N ALA A 517 27.63 -18.01 -9.53
CA ALA A 517 27.69 -19.21 -8.70
C ALA A 517 28.76 -20.20 -9.19
N LYS A 518 29.32 -21.00 -8.28
CA LYS A 518 30.41 -21.96 -8.61
C LYS A 518 29.91 -23.37 -8.96
N VAL A 519 28.81 -23.80 -8.35
CA VAL A 519 28.29 -25.18 -8.46
C VAL A 519 26.77 -25.19 -8.48
N VAL A 520 26.19 -26.22 -9.11
CA VAL A 520 24.77 -26.54 -8.98
C VAL A 520 24.60 -27.45 -7.76
N GLU A 521 23.81 -27.00 -6.80
CA GLU A 521 23.49 -27.74 -5.58
C GLU A 521 22.26 -28.62 -5.77
N ALA A 522 22.20 -29.75 -5.06
CA ALA A 522 21.05 -30.65 -5.14
C ALA A 522 19.92 -30.20 -4.21
N PHE A 523 18.66 -30.40 -4.64
CA PHE A 523 17.53 -30.37 -3.71
C PHE A 523 17.62 -31.58 -2.75
N ILE A 524 17.42 -31.31 -1.45
CA ILE A 524 17.40 -32.34 -0.40
C ILE A 524 15.96 -32.46 0.11
N HIS A 525 15.44 -33.69 0.08
CA HIS A 525 14.03 -33.98 0.36
C HIS A 525 13.79 -34.61 1.75
N ASP A 526 14.83 -34.79 2.58
CA ASP A 526 14.75 -35.39 3.92
C ASP A 526 14.70 -34.33 5.06
N GLU A 527 14.17 -34.72 6.23
CA GLU A 527 14.14 -33.89 7.43
C GLU A 527 15.41 -33.98 8.30
N SER A 528 16.36 -34.87 7.97
CA SER A 528 17.46 -35.27 8.86
C SER A 528 18.84 -34.68 8.50
N SER A 529 19.02 -34.06 7.35
CA SER A 529 20.36 -33.75 6.82
C SER A 529 20.82 -32.27 6.91
N ASN A 530 20.10 -31.39 7.61
CA ASN A 530 20.33 -29.93 7.61
C ASN A 530 21.46 -29.41 8.54
N GLN A 531 22.65 -30.03 8.54
CA GLN A 531 23.79 -29.54 9.35
C GLN A 531 25.13 -29.33 8.62
N ARG A 532 25.18 -29.21 7.29
CA ARG A 532 26.45 -28.93 6.62
C ARG A 532 26.37 -27.84 5.57
N PHE A 533 27.00 -26.71 5.88
CA PHE A 533 28.11 -26.08 5.14
C PHE A 533 28.05 -24.54 5.22
N LEU A 534 29.12 -23.98 5.76
CA LEU A 534 29.51 -22.56 5.70
C LEU A 534 30.96 -22.49 5.20
N HIS A 535 31.24 -21.42 4.43
CA HIS A 535 32.53 -20.96 3.89
C HIS A 535 33.01 -21.57 2.56
N GLN A 536 33.32 -20.74 1.54
CA GLN A 536 34.57 -19.95 1.42
C GLN A 536 34.61 -19.03 0.16
N GLY A 537 35.08 -17.80 0.42
CA GLY A 537 35.95 -16.88 -0.33
C GLY A 537 36.28 -17.01 -1.83
N PHE A 538 36.12 -15.89 -2.53
CA PHE A 538 37.12 -15.12 -3.32
C PHE A 538 38.19 -15.84 -4.19
N LEU A 539 38.21 -15.58 -5.51
CA LEU A 539 39.12 -14.66 -6.24
C LEU A 539 39.15 -14.94 -7.76
N LYS A 540 39.35 -13.86 -8.54
CA LYS A 540 39.47 -13.77 -10.01
C LYS A 540 40.82 -14.29 -10.52
N GLU A 541 40.85 -14.89 -11.72
CA GLU A 541 41.52 -14.39 -12.95
C GLU A 541 41.73 -15.50 -14.01
N ASN A 542 41.72 -15.09 -15.29
CA ASN A 542 42.02 -15.84 -16.53
C ASN A 542 41.05 -16.95 -16.98
N HIS A 543 39.84 -16.53 -17.37
CA HIS A 543 38.79 -17.39 -17.89
C HIS A 543 38.93 -17.76 -19.38
N ASP A 544 39.45 -16.88 -20.24
CA ASP A 544 39.36 -17.11 -21.69
C ASP A 544 40.31 -18.22 -22.17
N SER A 545 41.57 -18.18 -21.74
CA SER A 545 42.59 -19.17 -22.11
C SER A 545 42.28 -20.57 -21.57
N SER A 546 41.71 -20.64 -20.36
CA SER A 546 41.43 -21.90 -19.65
C SER A 546 40.23 -22.64 -20.27
N VAL A 547 39.19 -21.90 -20.67
CA VAL A 547 38.01 -22.47 -21.33
C VAL A 547 38.36 -22.94 -22.75
N LYS A 548 39.14 -22.16 -23.50
CA LYS A 548 39.60 -22.55 -24.85
C LYS A 548 40.55 -23.74 -24.82
N ALA A 549 41.41 -23.83 -23.81
CA ALA A 549 42.26 -25.00 -23.58
C ALA A 549 41.44 -26.24 -23.22
N ALA A 550 40.43 -26.12 -22.35
CA ALA A 550 39.55 -27.22 -21.98
C ALA A 550 38.71 -27.72 -23.17
N LEU A 551 38.12 -26.82 -23.97
CA LEU A 551 37.33 -27.19 -25.15
C LEU A 551 38.18 -27.92 -26.21
N ARG A 552 39.43 -27.47 -26.44
CA ARG A 552 40.39 -28.19 -27.29
C ARG A 552 40.76 -29.55 -26.74
N LEU A 553 40.95 -29.65 -25.42
CA LEU A 553 41.30 -30.91 -24.76
C LEU A 553 40.15 -31.93 -24.86
N PHE A 554 38.90 -31.47 -24.87
CA PHE A 554 37.70 -32.30 -25.00
C PHE A 554 37.26 -32.53 -26.45
N GLY A 555 37.98 -31.99 -27.44
CA GLY A 555 37.67 -32.18 -28.86
C GLY A 555 36.35 -31.55 -29.31
N VAL A 556 35.86 -30.54 -28.59
CA VAL A 556 34.62 -29.84 -28.93
C VAL A 556 34.96 -28.64 -29.80
N ASP A 557 34.53 -28.68 -31.05
CA ASP A 557 34.65 -27.56 -31.98
C ASP A 557 33.65 -26.45 -31.61
N TRP A 558 34.12 -25.20 -31.60
CA TRP A 558 33.26 -24.03 -31.42
C TRP A 558 33.36 -23.09 -32.62
N ALA A 559 32.31 -22.29 -32.80
CA ALA A 559 32.23 -21.27 -33.84
C ALA A 559 33.19 -20.13 -33.54
N SER A 560 34.47 -20.32 -33.87
CA SER A 560 35.54 -19.34 -33.69
C SER A 560 35.28 -18.00 -34.41
N ASP A 561 34.40 -18.00 -35.42
CA ASP A 561 33.88 -16.82 -36.12
C ASP A 561 32.92 -15.96 -35.29
N LYS A 562 32.36 -16.51 -34.20
CA LYS A 562 31.44 -15.82 -33.26
C LYS A 562 32.03 -15.64 -31.87
N ASP A 563 33.24 -16.14 -31.65
CA ASP A 563 34.03 -16.05 -30.41
C ASP A 563 34.70 -14.68 -30.33
N LEU A 564 33.94 -13.67 -29.90
CA LEU A 564 34.43 -12.31 -29.72
C LEU A 564 35.14 -12.19 -28.36
N PRO A 565 36.26 -11.45 -28.29
CA PRO A 565 36.95 -11.19 -27.03
C PRO A 565 36.05 -10.41 -26.07
N PHE A 566 36.28 -10.57 -24.76
CA PHE A 566 35.63 -9.76 -23.74
C PHE A 566 35.78 -8.28 -24.07
N SER A 567 34.63 -7.61 -24.16
CA SER A 567 34.53 -6.22 -24.55
C SER A 567 33.66 -5.48 -23.54
N PRO A 568 33.91 -4.18 -23.28
CA PRO A 568 33.02 -3.31 -22.53
C PRO A 568 31.61 -3.24 -23.12
N THR A 569 31.41 -3.71 -24.36
CA THR A 569 30.11 -3.83 -25.00
C THR A 569 29.86 -5.26 -25.46
N ALA A 570 28.69 -5.82 -25.14
CA ALA A 570 28.32 -7.19 -25.51
C ALA A 570 26.90 -7.27 -26.07
N ASP A 571 26.73 -7.98 -27.19
CA ASP A 571 25.44 -8.19 -27.83
C ASP A 571 24.77 -9.47 -27.30
N VAL A 572 23.70 -9.32 -26.51
CA VAL A 572 23.03 -10.43 -25.81
C VAL A 572 21.52 -10.37 -26.07
N LEU A 573 20.90 -11.49 -26.44
CA LEU A 573 19.44 -11.64 -26.58
C LEU A 573 18.73 -10.53 -27.40
N GLY A 574 19.41 -10.01 -28.43
CA GLY A 574 18.84 -9.00 -29.34
C GLY A 574 18.98 -7.54 -28.89
N VAL A 575 19.75 -7.28 -27.82
CA VAL A 575 20.15 -5.95 -27.34
C VAL A 575 21.68 -5.88 -27.19
N ARG A 576 22.24 -4.67 -27.09
CA ARG A 576 23.65 -4.40 -26.81
C ARG A 576 23.79 -3.85 -25.41
N LEU A 577 24.47 -4.58 -24.54
CA LEU A 577 24.90 -4.09 -23.23
C LEU A 577 26.17 -3.27 -23.42
N ASP A 578 26.24 -2.11 -22.79
CA ASP A 578 27.40 -1.22 -22.82
C ASP A 578 27.73 -0.82 -21.38
N ALA A 579 28.82 -1.41 -20.89
CA ALA A 579 29.36 -1.32 -19.55
C ALA A 579 30.60 -0.41 -19.50
N THR A 580 30.84 0.41 -20.53
CA THR A 580 31.99 1.34 -20.60
C THR A 580 32.07 2.35 -19.45
N ASP A 581 30.95 2.61 -18.76
CA ASP A 581 30.82 3.64 -17.71
C ASP A 581 30.35 3.03 -16.37
N MET A 582 30.66 1.76 -16.15
CA MET A 582 30.33 1.07 -14.90
C MET A 582 31.10 1.61 -13.69
N GLU A 583 32.28 2.21 -13.87
CA GLU A 583 33.01 2.92 -12.80
C GLU A 583 32.25 4.15 -12.30
N GLY A 584 31.44 4.78 -13.16
CA GLY A 584 30.48 5.84 -12.79
C GLY A 584 29.14 5.30 -12.29
N GLY A 585 28.97 3.98 -12.17
CA GLY A 585 27.74 3.33 -11.74
C GLY A 585 26.63 3.28 -12.80
N VAL A 586 26.96 3.36 -14.09
CA VAL A 586 25.98 3.42 -15.19
C VAL A 586 26.11 2.23 -16.15
N LEU A 587 25.08 1.39 -16.22
CA LEU A 587 24.95 0.36 -17.25
C LEU A 587 23.99 0.82 -18.35
N ARG A 588 24.41 0.77 -19.62
CA ARG A 588 23.56 1.15 -20.76
C ARG A 588 23.05 -0.10 -21.50
N VAL A 589 21.75 -0.16 -21.76
CA VAL A 589 21.12 -1.18 -22.59
C VAL A 589 20.64 -0.51 -23.89
N LYS A 590 21.19 -0.91 -25.04
CA LYS A 590 20.87 -0.36 -26.36
C LYS A 590 20.17 -1.40 -27.24
N ASN A 591 19.33 -0.95 -28.18
CA ASN A 591 18.88 -1.82 -29.26
C ASN A 591 20.06 -2.19 -30.18
N LYS A 592 20.02 -3.38 -30.79
CA LYS A 592 20.98 -3.72 -31.85
C LYS A 592 20.78 -2.77 -33.05
N PRO A 593 21.85 -2.15 -33.59
CA PRO A 593 21.74 -1.18 -34.68
C PRO A 593 21.01 -1.71 -35.91
N GLU A 594 21.19 -2.98 -36.25
CA GLU A 594 20.58 -3.63 -37.41
C GLU A 594 19.06 -3.76 -37.23
N ARG A 595 18.62 -4.09 -36.01
CA ARG A 595 17.20 -4.29 -35.65
C ARG A 595 16.44 -2.96 -35.60
N SER A 596 17.09 -1.92 -35.07
CA SER A 596 16.58 -0.53 -35.13
C SER A 596 16.36 -0.06 -36.57
N LYS A 597 17.31 -0.33 -37.48
CA LYS A 597 17.20 0.01 -38.91
C LYS A 597 16.09 -0.78 -39.62
N GLU A 598 15.91 -2.05 -39.29
CA GLU A 598 14.83 -2.89 -39.85
C GLU A 598 13.43 -2.38 -39.47
N ILE A 599 13.25 -2.00 -38.20
CA ILE A 599 11.99 -1.44 -37.70
C ILE A 599 11.73 -0.07 -38.33
N ALA A 600 12.76 0.80 -38.40
CA ALA A 600 12.64 2.11 -39.05
C ALA A 600 12.25 1.97 -40.54
N SER A 601 12.85 1.04 -41.27
CA SER A 601 12.48 0.75 -42.66
C SER A 601 11.04 0.26 -42.81
N SER A 602 10.54 -0.52 -41.84
CA SER A 602 9.14 -0.97 -41.82
C SER A 602 8.17 0.19 -41.57
N ILE A 603 8.55 1.17 -40.73
CA ILE A 603 7.78 2.39 -40.50
C ILE A 603 7.82 3.32 -41.72
N ASP A 604 8.96 3.44 -42.40
CA ASP A 604 9.13 4.25 -43.62
C ASP A 604 8.21 3.77 -44.75
N LYS A 605 8.01 2.45 -44.88
CA LYS A 605 7.05 1.87 -45.83
C LYS A 605 5.59 2.26 -45.50
N ILE A 606 5.21 2.21 -44.22
CA ILE A 606 3.86 2.60 -43.77
C ILE A 606 3.60 4.10 -44.04
N LEU A 607 4.62 4.94 -43.80
CA LEU A 607 4.54 6.37 -44.08
C LEU A 607 4.44 6.66 -45.59
N ALA A 608 5.15 5.91 -46.43
CA ALA A 608 5.10 6.04 -47.88
C ALA A 608 3.77 5.57 -48.49
N ASP A 609 3.21 4.46 -47.98
CA ASP A 609 1.93 3.90 -48.45
C ASP A 609 0.72 4.72 -47.98
N GLY A 610 0.89 5.58 -46.97
CA GLY A 610 -0.16 6.46 -46.42
C GLY A 610 -1.31 5.72 -45.73
N CYS A 611 -1.20 4.41 -45.56
CA CYS A 611 -2.24 3.57 -44.97
C CYS A 611 -1.64 2.28 -44.38
N ILE A 612 -2.34 1.66 -43.43
CA ILE A 612 -1.87 0.46 -42.72
C ILE A 612 -2.93 -0.65 -42.71
N ASP A 613 -2.51 -1.88 -43.01
CA ASP A 613 -3.35 -3.08 -42.93
C ASP A 613 -3.27 -3.68 -41.51
N PRO A 614 -4.40 -3.82 -40.78
CA PRO A 614 -4.46 -4.43 -39.46
C PRO A 614 -3.77 -5.80 -39.34
N LYS A 615 -3.69 -6.59 -40.41
CA LYS A 615 -3.03 -7.92 -40.40
C LYS A 615 -1.51 -7.85 -40.24
N GLN A 616 -0.88 -6.76 -40.65
CA GLN A 616 0.57 -6.57 -40.56
C GLN A 616 0.99 -5.95 -39.21
N ILE A 617 0.03 -5.39 -38.47
CA ILE A 617 0.26 -4.64 -37.23
C ILE A 617 0.80 -5.52 -36.09
N PRO A 618 0.29 -6.74 -35.79
CA PRO A 618 0.72 -7.49 -34.60
C PRO A 618 2.21 -7.84 -34.58
N SER A 619 2.78 -8.25 -35.73
CA SER A 619 4.20 -8.62 -35.85
C SER A 619 5.13 -7.40 -35.74
N LEU A 620 4.75 -6.29 -36.38
CA LEU A 620 5.49 -5.03 -36.27
C LEU A 620 5.36 -4.44 -34.85
N PHE A 621 4.18 -4.53 -34.24
CA PHE A 621 3.89 -4.04 -32.89
C PHE A 621 4.73 -4.78 -31.84
N GLY A 622 4.85 -6.10 -31.92
CA GLY A 622 5.72 -6.87 -31.03
C GLY A 622 7.20 -6.46 -31.12
N ARG A 623 7.71 -6.23 -32.33
CA ARG A 623 9.10 -5.77 -32.57
C ARG A 623 9.34 -4.36 -32.06
N ILE A 624 8.40 -3.45 -32.29
CA ILE A 624 8.45 -2.07 -31.79
C ILE A 624 8.37 -2.07 -30.26
N GLN A 625 7.43 -2.81 -29.66
CA GLN A 625 7.26 -2.87 -28.21
C GLN A 625 8.50 -3.42 -27.51
N PHE A 626 9.13 -4.45 -28.09
CA PHE A 626 10.41 -4.97 -27.59
C PHE A 626 11.51 -3.90 -27.64
N SER A 627 11.68 -3.24 -28.79
CA SER A 627 12.75 -2.26 -28.97
C SER A 627 12.53 -0.97 -28.15
N GLU A 628 11.28 -0.55 -27.98
CA GLU A 628 10.92 0.62 -27.17
C GLU A 628 11.27 0.42 -25.69
N SER A 629 11.12 -0.79 -25.17
CA SER A 629 11.42 -1.12 -23.75
C SER A 629 12.90 -1.00 -23.38
N GLN A 630 13.78 -0.83 -24.37
CA GLN A 630 15.23 -0.68 -24.23
C GLN A 630 15.69 0.77 -24.39
N LEU A 631 14.77 1.69 -24.64
CA LEU A 631 15.04 3.12 -24.77
C LEU A 631 14.60 3.86 -23.50
N MET A 632 15.28 4.96 -23.18
CA MET A 632 14.98 5.78 -22.01
C MET A 632 13.74 6.67 -22.26
N GLY A 633 12.97 6.98 -21.20
CA GLY A 633 11.78 7.85 -21.24
C GLY A 633 10.49 7.20 -21.78
N ARG A 634 9.38 7.95 -21.81
CA ARG A 634 8.02 7.44 -22.18
C ARG A 634 7.56 7.72 -23.61
N GLN A 635 8.40 8.30 -24.46
CA GLN A 635 8.06 8.85 -25.80
C GLN A 635 7.50 7.83 -26.82
N GLY A 636 7.51 6.53 -26.52
CA GLY A 636 6.89 5.50 -27.37
C GLY A 636 5.44 5.16 -27.00
N ARG A 637 4.91 5.63 -25.87
CA ARG A 637 3.61 5.17 -25.34
C ARG A 637 2.41 5.65 -26.13
N LEU A 638 2.35 6.92 -26.53
CA LEU A 638 1.29 7.42 -27.41
C LEU A 638 1.28 6.70 -28.76
N ALA A 639 2.47 6.38 -29.29
CA ALA A 639 2.64 5.64 -30.53
C ALA A 639 2.16 4.19 -30.39
N LEU A 640 2.56 3.49 -29.33
CA LEU A 640 2.10 2.13 -29.05
C LEU A 640 0.59 2.08 -28.79
N ALA A 641 0.02 3.07 -28.12
CA ALA A 641 -1.43 3.17 -27.92
C ALA A 641 -2.17 3.38 -29.25
N GLN A 642 -1.61 4.21 -30.16
CA GLN A 642 -2.18 4.41 -31.50
C GLN A 642 -2.10 3.14 -32.34
N ILE A 643 -0.94 2.49 -32.37
CA ILE A 643 -0.76 1.24 -33.12
C ILE A 643 -1.66 0.13 -32.57
N ARG A 644 -1.87 0.07 -31.24
CA ARG A 644 -2.81 -0.86 -30.62
C ARG A 644 -4.27 -0.56 -31.01
N TRP A 645 -4.66 0.71 -31.10
CA TRP A 645 -5.98 1.07 -31.60
C TRP A 645 -6.15 0.69 -33.08
N LEU A 646 -5.16 1.00 -33.91
CA LEU A 646 -5.12 0.60 -35.32
C LEU A 646 -5.17 -0.93 -35.50
N SER A 647 -4.55 -1.70 -34.59
CA SER A 647 -4.60 -3.17 -34.60
C SER A 647 -6.01 -3.74 -34.33
N SER A 648 -6.89 -2.95 -33.70
CA SER A 648 -8.27 -3.34 -33.42
C SER A 648 -9.26 -2.93 -34.52
N ALA A 649 -8.80 -2.21 -35.55
CA ALA A 649 -9.60 -1.83 -36.70
C ALA A 649 -9.88 -3.05 -37.61
N ARG A 650 -11.10 -3.14 -38.15
CA ARG A 650 -11.55 -4.26 -39.02
C ARG A 650 -11.17 -4.08 -40.50
N HIS A 651 -10.75 -2.88 -40.89
CA HIS A 651 -10.46 -2.51 -42.28
C HIS A 651 -9.17 -1.69 -42.36
N ARG A 652 -8.61 -1.55 -43.58
CA ARG A 652 -7.43 -0.74 -43.87
C ARG A 652 -7.64 0.70 -43.39
N HIS A 653 -6.71 1.22 -42.60
CA HIS A 653 -6.79 2.58 -42.03
C HIS A 653 -5.90 3.55 -42.80
N VAL A 654 -6.45 4.68 -43.26
CA VAL A 654 -5.70 5.78 -43.90
C VAL A 654 -5.12 6.68 -42.81
N LEU A 655 -3.83 6.99 -42.89
CA LEU A 655 -3.13 7.75 -41.85
C LEU A 655 -3.60 9.20 -41.82
N SER A 656 -3.98 9.70 -40.64
CA SER A 656 -4.17 11.13 -40.40
C SER A 656 -2.82 11.87 -40.29
N SER A 657 -2.84 13.20 -40.30
CA SER A 657 -1.65 14.03 -40.06
C SER A 657 -1.02 13.76 -38.69
N LEU A 658 -1.85 13.46 -37.68
CA LEU A 658 -1.40 13.07 -36.34
C LEU A 658 -0.77 11.67 -36.36
N ASP A 659 -1.39 10.70 -37.04
CA ASP A 659 -0.82 9.35 -37.19
C ASP A 659 0.55 9.40 -37.84
N ALA A 660 0.70 10.15 -38.93
CA ALA A 660 1.98 10.29 -39.63
C ALA A 660 3.05 10.94 -38.74
N THR A 661 2.68 11.88 -37.87
CA THR A 661 3.60 12.52 -36.91
C THR A 661 4.04 11.55 -35.82
N VAL A 662 3.12 10.73 -35.32
CA VAL A 662 3.39 9.67 -34.35
C VAL A 662 4.32 8.60 -34.93
N PHE A 663 4.09 8.17 -36.17
CA PHE A 663 4.96 7.20 -36.84
C PHE A 663 6.35 7.77 -37.16
N ARG A 664 6.46 9.02 -37.61
CA ARG A 664 7.77 9.70 -37.79
C ARG A 664 8.55 9.78 -36.48
N SER A 665 7.89 10.18 -35.40
CA SER A 665 8.51 10.24 -34.06
C SER A 665 9.00 8.88 -33.60
N LEU A 666 8.24 7.82 -33.87
CA LEU A 666 8.64 6.45 -33.54
C LEU A 666 9.83 5.97 -34.36
N ARG A 667 9.87 6.32 -35.65
CA ARG A 667 10.99 6.02 -36.56
C ARG A 667 12.28 6.69 -36.09
N GLU A 668 12.24 7.99 -35.80
CA GLU A 668 13.37 8.73 -35.23
C GLU A 668 13.80 8.12 -33.89
N ARG A 669 12.85 7.79 -33.01
CA ARG A 669 13.13 7.14 -31.72
C ARG A 669 13.82 5.77 -31.87
N MET A 670 13.51 4.97 -32.88
CA MET A 670 14.21 3.69 -33.11
C MET A 670 15.67 3.89 -33.52
N LEU A 671 15.97 4.98 -34.25
CA LEU A 671 17.30 5.26 -34.80
C LEU A 671 18.18 6.05 -33.82
N GLU A 672 17.59 7.00 -33.11
CA GLU A 672 18.29 8.05 -32.35
C GLU A 672 17.91 8.06 -30.86
N GLY A 673 17.03 7.15 -30.43
CA GLY A 673 16.59 7.07 -29.04
C GLY A 673 17.74 6.83 -28.07
N ARG A 674 17.77 7.60 -26.99
CA ARG A 674 18.75 7.42 -25.92
C ARG A 674 18.61 6.00 -25.32
N PRO A 675 19.71 5.24 -25.22
CA PRO A 675 19.70 3.93 -24.57
C PRO A 675 19.16 4.00 -23.15
N ARG A 676 18.53 2.93 -22.69
CA ARG A 676 18.13 2.82 -21.29
C ARG A 676 19.37 2.76 -20.41
N GLU A 677 19.51 3.73 -19.52
CA GLU A 677 20.58 3.76 -18.52
C GLU A 677 20.04 3.24 -17.19
N ILE A 678 20.77 2.32 -16.58
CA ILE A 678 20.53 1.80 -15.24
C ILE A 678 21.62 2.41 -14.36
N GLN A 679 21.25 3.42 -13.57
CA GLN A 679 22.15 4.08 -12.62
C GLN A 679 22.07 3.41 -11.25
N VAL A 680 23.24 3.16 -10.65
CA VAL A 680 23.41 2.68 -9.28
C VAL A 680 23.66 3.90 -8.39
N LEU A 681 22.63 4.71 -8.09
CA LEU A 681 22.75 5.89 -7.21
C LEU A 681 21.77 5.87 -6.02
N PRO A 682 22.17 6.46 -4.86
CA PRO A 682 21.44 6.43 -3.60
C PRO A 682 20.17 7.29 -3.61
N ILE A 683 19.34 7.13 -2.57
CA ILE A 683 18.07 7.83 -2.34
C ILE A 683 18.23 9.35 -2.50
N GLY A 684 17.88 9.88 -3.68
CA GLY A 684 17.74 11.31 -3.94
C GLY A 684 16.48 11.87 -3.28
N GLY A 685 16.53 13.14 -2.87
CA GLY A 685 15.44 13.81 -2.16
C GLY A 685 14.14 13.93 -2.98
N GLN A 686 13.02 14.14 -2.29
CA GLN A 686 11.68 14.09 -2.89
C GLN A 686 11.29 15.44 -3.51
N THR A 687 10.79 15.41 -4.75
CA THR A 687 10.24 16.58 -5.44
C THR A 687 8.73 16.43 -5.63
N LEU A 688 7.98 17.44 -5.20
CA LEU A 688 6.52 17.52 -5.34
C LEU A 688 6.18 18.67 -6.28
N VAL A 689 5.33 18.41 -7.26
CA VAL A 689 4.87 19.41 -8.22
C VAL A 689 3.34 19.48 -8.15
N PHE A 690 2.79 20.67 -7.98
CA PHE A 690 1.37 20.95 -8.00
C PHE A 690 1.07 21.81 -9.21
N THR A 691 0.06 21.46 -9.99
CA THR A 691 -0.31 22.22 -11.19
C THR A 691 -1.81 22.43 -11.25
N ASP A 692 -2.21 23.54 -11.84
CA ASP A 692 -3.59 23.96 -11.95
C ASP A 692 -3.83 24.77 -13.23
N GLY A 693 -5.09 24.84 -13.66
CA GLY A 693 -5.52 25.62 -14.80
C GLY A 693 -6.86 26.29 -14.52
N ALA A 694 -6.97 27.56 -14.86
CA ALA A 694 -8.22 28.32 -14.79
C ALA A 694 -8.68 28.69 -16.20
N CYS A 695 -9.99 28.66 -16.43
CA CYS A 695 -10.58 28.98 -17.73
C CYS A 695 -11.89 29.73 -17.51
N ASP A 696 -11.88 31.02 -17.86
CA ASP A 696 -13.05 31.91 -17.78
C ASP A 696 -13.58 32.20 -19.18
N LYS A 697 -14.91 32.35 -19.31
CA LYS A 697 -15.56 32.70 -20.58
C LYS A 697 -16.04 34.15 -20.52
N LEU A 698 -15.47 35.00 -21.36
CA LEU A 698 -15.81 36.42 -21.50
C LEU A 698 -16.46 36.65 -22.86
N GLY A 699 -17.81 36.66 -22.90
CA GLY A 699 -18.57 36.71 -24.14
C GLY A 699 -18.37 35.45 -24.99
N ASP A 700 -17.96 35.62 -26.25
CA ASP A 700 -17.65 34.52 -27.16
C ASP A 700 -16.18 34.04 -27.09
N LYS A 701 -15.34 34.68 -26.26
CA LYS A 701 -13.93 34.33 -26.10
C LYS A 701 -13.65 33.63 -24.77
N PHE A 702 -12.66 32.75 -24.77
CA PHE A 702 -12.13 32.10 -23.57
C PHE A 702 -10.83 32.78 -23.14
N SER A 703 -10.65 32.95 -21.83
CA SER A 703 -9.41 33.37 -21.20
C SER A 703 -8.92 32.23 -20.32
N CYS A 704 -7.76 31.66 -20.65
CA CYS A 704 -7.19 30.52 -19.94
C CYS A 704 -5.85 30.91 -19.30
N SER A 705 -5.64 30.49 -18.06
CA SER A 705 -4.40 30.68 -17.31
C SER A 705 -3.98 29.39 -16.63
N ILE A 706 -2.68 29.26 -16.37
CA ILE A 706 -2.06 28.09 -15.76
C ILE A 706 -1.21 28.50 -14.57
N GLY A 707 -1.12 27.61 -13.58
CA GLY A 707 -0.31 27.80 -12.39
C GLY A 707 0.43 26.52 -12.02
N GLY A 708 1.59 26.68 -11.40
CA GLY A 708 2.36 25.56 -10.87
C GLY A 708 3.18 25.96 -9.65
N VAL A 709 3.30 25.04 -8.69
CA VAL A 709 4.18 25.17 -7.52
C VAL A 709 5.00 23.88 -7.35
N MET A 710 6.32 24.00 -7.29
CA MET A 710 7.25 22.92 -7.02
C MET A 710 7.87 23.07 -5.63
N TYR A 711 7.84 22.00 -4.85
CA TYR A 711 8.59 21.86 -3.60
C TYR A 711 9.66 20.80 -3.76
N ARG A 712 10.90 21.15 -3.47
CA ARG A 712 12.04 20.23 -3.55
C ARG A 712 12.71 20.12 -2.20
N VAL A 713 12.93 18.89 -1.75
CA VAL A 713 13.75 18.59 -0.57
C VAL A 713 15.05 17.98 -1.05
N LEU A 714 16.18 18.65 -0.81
CA LEU A 714 17.50 18.13 -1.15
C LEU A 714 17.95 17.08 -0.11
N PRO A 715 18.84 16.14 -0.47
CA PRO A 715 19.41 15.16 0.48
C PRO A 715 20.08 15.80 1.71
N THR A 716 20.54 17.05 1.58
CA THR A 716 21.14 17.86 2.64
C THR A 716 20.11 18.45 3.62
N GLY A 717 18.81 18.23 3.39
CA GLY A 717 17.70 18.78 4.19
C GLY A 717 17.24 20.18 3.77
N PHE A 718 17.94 20.84 2.83
CA PHE A 718 17.54 22.12 2.25
C PHE A 718 16.23 22.00 1.48
N ARG A 719 15.36 22.99 1.61
CA ARG A 719 14.03 23.03 0.98
C ARG A 719 13.94 24.22 0.05
N GLU A 720 13.54 23.97 -1.19
CA GLU A 720 13.37 24.99 -2.22
C GLU A 720 11.91 25.01 -2.67
N THR A 721 11.36 26.21 -2.87
CA THR A 721 10.02 26.41 -3.44
C THR A 721 10.12 27.24 -4.71
N ARG A 722 9.47 26.78 -5.79
CA ARG A 722 9.40 27.50 -7.07
C ARG A 722 7.96 27.56 -7.55
N ALA A 723 7.57 28.61 -8.23
CA ALA A 723 6.21 28.77 -8.72
C ALA A 723 6.16 29.52 -10.05
N PHE A 724 5.09 29.30 -10.81
CA PHE A 724 4.77 30.10 -11.99
C PHE A 724 3.25 30.31 -12.08
N GLY A 725 2.87 31.41 -12.73
CA GLY A 725 1.48 31.76 -13.03
C GLY A 725 1.45 32.60 -14.31
N CYS A 726 0.72 32.14 -15.32
CA CYS A 726 0.68 32.85 -16.60
C CYS A 726 -0.58 32.56 -17.42
N TYR A 727 -0.96 33.51 -18.27
CA TYR A 727 -2.02 33.34 -19.27
C TYR A 727 -1.51 32.56 -20.47
N LEU A 728 -2.35 31.66 -20.99
CA LEU A 728 -2.08 30.98 -22.26
C LEU A 728 -2.15 31.98 -23.43
N ASP A 729 -1.38 31.70 -24.48
CA ASP A 729 -1.38 32.50 -25.71
C ASP A 729 -2.77 32.47 -26.36
N GLU A 730 -3.32 33.65 -26.69
CA GLU A 730 -4.66 33.80 -27.25
C GLU A 730 -4.84 32.95 -28.52
N SER A 731 -3.80 32.83 -29.34
CA SER A 731 -3.87 32.01 -30.56
C SER A 731 -4.05 30.51 -30.27
N VAL A 732 -3.49 30.01 -29.17
CA VAL A 732 -3.62 28.61 -28.75
C VAL A 732 -5.03 28.35 -28.22
N VAL A 733 -5.56 29.30 -27.43
CA VAL A 733 -6.92 29.21 -26.88
C VAL A 733 -7.98 29.29 -27.98
N GLU A 734 -7.82 30.20 -28.95
CA GLU A 734 -8.71 30.32 -30.11
C GLU A 734 -8.68 29.06 -30.99
N GLN A 735 -7.50 28.46 -31.18
CA GLN A 735 -7.37 27.17 -31.88
C GLN A 735 -8.15 26.05 -31.17
N TRP A 736 -8.07 25.97 -29.84
CA TRP A 736 -8.79 24.95 -29.07
C TRP A 736 -10.30 25.18 -29.09
N ALA A 737 -10.74 26.43 -29.01
CA ALA A 737 -12.15 26.81 -29.11
C ALA A 737 -12.75 26.46 -30.49
N GLY A 738 -11.99 26.66 -31.57
CA GLY A 738 -12.39 26.34 -32.94
C GLY A 738 -12.63 24.84 -33.21
N LEU A 739 -12.14 23.95 -32.34
CA LEU A 739 -12.37 22.50 -32.42
C LEU A 739 -13.71 22.03 -31.81
N GLY A 740 -14.62 22.97 -31.48
CA GLY A 740 -15.99 22.66 -31.03
C GLY A 740 -16.11 22.21 -29.57
N LYS A 741 -15.08 22.42 -28.73
CA LYS A 741 -15.10 22.07 -27.30
C LYS A 741 -15.89 23.11 -26.51
N ARG A 742 -16.92 22.68 -25.76
CA ARG A 742 -17.74 23.57 -24.91
C ARG A 742 -17.00 24.05 -23.63
N HIS A 743 -15.98 23.31 -23.18
CA HIS A 743 -15.18 23.62 -21.99
C HIS A 743 -13.70 23.36 -22.26
N LEU A 744 -12.83 24.36 -22.02
CA LEU A 744 -11.38 24.27 -22.25
C LEU A 744 -10.56 24.01 -20.98
N ILE A 745 -11.22 23.75 -19.85
CA ILE A 745 -10.57 23.53 -18.56
C ILE A 745 -9.62 22.32 -18.56
N GLY A 746 -10.06 21.17 -19.07
CA GLY A 746 -9.25 19.95 -19.11
C GLY A 746 -7.94 20.10 -19.93
N PRO A 747 -7.99 20.62 -21.17
CA PRO A 747 -6.79 20.96 -21.94
C PRO A 747 -5.88 21.98 -21.24
N THR A 748 -6.44 22.97 -20.56
CA THR A 748 -5.69 24.01 -19.83
C THR A 748 -4.91 23.41 -18.65
N GLU A 749 -5.56 22.57 -17.84
CA GLU A 749 -4.88 21.88 -16.74
C GLU A 749 -3.83 20.87 -17.22
N LEU A 750 -4.12 20.14 -18.31
CA LEU A 750 -3.13 19.25 -18.92
C LEU A 750 -1.91 20.06 -19.40
N PHE A 751 -2.14 21.22 -20.01
CA PHE A 751 -1.07 22.12 -20.42
C PHE A 751 -0.21 22.57 -19.22
N ALA A 752 -0.81 22.87 -18.07
CA ALA A 752 -0.08 23.25 -16.85
C ALA A 752 0.93 22.17 -16.41
N VAL A 753 0.54 20.89 -16.47
CA VAL A 753 1.43 19.75 -16.19
C VAL A 753 2.61 19.70 -17.16
N VAL A 754 2.34 19.85 -18.45
CA VAL A 754 3.38 19.82 -19.49
C VAL A 754 4.30 21.04 -19.38
N ALA A 755 3.75 22.22 -19.08
CA ALA A 755 4.51 23.43 -18.86
C ALA A 755 5.46 23.29 -17.66
N ALA A 756 4.97 22.76 -16.53
CA ALA A 756 5.80 22.46 -15.36
C ALA A 756 6.96 21.51 -15.70
N ARG A 757 6.69 20.47 -16.50
CA ARG A 757 7.73 19.55 -16.97
C ARG A 757 8.79 20.27 -17.82
N HIS A 758 8.40 21.17 -18.73
CA HIS A 758 9.35 21.91 -19.58
C HIS A 758 10.18 22.92 -18.78
N VAL A 759 9.53 23.71 -17.92
CA VAL A 759 10.16 24.79 -17.16
C VAL A 759 11.13 24.24 -16.12
N TRP A 760 10.75 23.16 -15.42
CA TRP A 760 11.56 22.60 -14.35
C TRP A 760 12.42 21.42 -14.77
N LYS A 761 12.70 21.24 -16.06
CA LYS A 761 13.45 20.08 -16.56
C LYS A 761 14.77 19.84 -15.83
N ASP A 762 15.52 20.89 -15.52
CA ASP A 762 16.83 20.78 -14.86
C ASP A 762 16.71 20.33 -13.39
N PHE A 763 15.52 20.45 -12.80
CA PHE A 763 15.21 20.00 -11.44
C PHE A 763 14.55 18.61 -11.41
N LEU A 764 13.84 18.24 -12.48
CA LEU A 764 13.02 17.03 -12.54
C LEU A 764 13.71 15.85 -13.24
N ASN A 765 14.68 16.11 -14.12
CA ASN A 765 15.42 15.07 -14.84
C ASN A 765 16.11 14.12 -13.85
N ASP A 766 15.92 12.82 -14.08
CA ASP A 766 16.45 11.69 -13.30
C ASP A 766 16.03 11.68 -11.82
N GLN A 767 15.06 12.50 -11.42
CA GLN A 767 14.53 12.57 -10.06
C GLN A 767 13.21 11.80 -9.90
N ARG A 768 12.90 11.42 -8.65
CA ARG A 768 11.58 10.92 -8.26
C ARG A 768 10.65 12.11 -8.00
N VAL A 769 9.62 12.23 -8.82
CA VAL A 769 8.71 13.38 -8.82
C VAL A 769 7.28 12.92 -8.60
N VAL A 770 6.55 13.60 -7.71
CA VAL A 770 5.11 13.41 -7.55
C VAL A 770 4.39 14.64 -8.09
N PHE A 771 3.64 14.48 -9.18
CA PHE A 771 2.74 15.48 -9.73
C PHE A 771 1.35 15.36 -9.11
N TYR A 772 0.84 16.45 -8.57
CA TYR A 772 -0.51 16.61 -8.03
C TYR A 772 -1.35 17.43 -8.97
N VAL A 773 -2.46 16.84 -9.42
CA VAL A 773 -3.45 17.45 -10.33
C VAL A 773 -4.85 17.30 -9.74
N ASP A 774 -5.74 18.25 -10.00
CA ASP A 774 -7.08 18.26 -9.42
C ASP A 774 -8.19 17.79 -10.39
N HIS A 775 -7.96 17.86 -11.71
CA HIS A 775 -8.85 17.23 -12.69
C HIS A 775 -8.57 15.73 -12.92
N SER A 776 -9.60 14.92 -12.67
CA SER A 776 -9.53 13.45 -12.75
C SER A 776 -9.26 12.94 -14.18
N GLY A 777 -9.69 13.66 -15.21
CA GLY A 777 -9.37 13.35 -16.59
C GLY A 777 -7.88 13.52 -16.89
N VAL A 778 -7.27 14.60 -16.40
CA VAL A 778 -5.83 14.91 -16.60
C VAL A 778 -5.00 13.87 -15.88
N LEU A 779 -5.35 13.57 -14.62
CA LEU A 779 -4.74 12.47 -13.86
C LEU A 779 -4.75 11.15 -14.64
N SER A 780 -5.91 10.76 -15.19
CA SER A 780 -6.04 9.51 -15.94
C SER A 780 -5.18 9.53 -17.21
N ALA A 781 -5.15 10.65 -17.93
CA ALA A 781 -4.37 10.81 -19.15
C ALA A 781 -2.85 10.74 -18.88
N MET A 782 -2.37 11.38 -17.81
CA MET A 782 -0.96 11.36 -17.41
C MET A 782 -0.50 9.97 -16.92
N ILE A 783 -1.36 9.25 -16.18
CA ILE A 783 -1.07 7.86 -15.75
C ILE A 783 -1.02 6.92 -16.96
N LYS A 784 -2.03 7.00 -17.84
CA LYS A 784 -2.12 6.16 -19.04
C LYS A 784 -1.09 6.54 -20.11
N GLY A 785 -0.58 7.77 -20.09
CA GLY A 785 0.24 8.34 -21.16
C GLY A 785 -0.50 8.41 -22.49
N SER A 786 -1.83 8.51 -22.48
CA SER A 786 -2.66 8.56 -23.69
C SER A 786 -4.07 9.08 -23.39
N SER A 787 -4.74 9.57 -24.45
CA SER A 787 -6.13 10.01 -24.43
C SER A 787 -6.84 9.60 -25.72
N ARG A 788 -8.18 9.51 -25.69
CA ARG A 788 -9.02 9.32 -26.89
C ARG A 788 -9.26 10.62 -27.65
N ASP A 789 -8.90 11.74 -27.03
CA ASP A 789 -9.11 13.09 -27.54
C ASP A 789 -7.85 13.61 -28.23
N ASP A 790 -7.92 13.90 -29.53
CA ASP A 790 -6.76 14.31 -30.34
C ASP A 790 -6.07 15.56 -29.80
N LEU A 791 -6.84 16.51 -29.25
CA LEU A 791 -6.29 17.70 -28.60
C LEU A 791 -5.40 17.32 -27.41
N TRP A 792 -5.89 16.43 -26.55
CA TRP A 792 -5.13 15.98 -25.38
C TRP A 792 -3.89 15.18 -25.80
N ARG A 793 -3.99 14.40 -26.87
CA ARG A 793 -2.83 13.68 -27.43
C ARG A 793 -1.78 14.65 -27.95
N SER A 794 -2.18 15.72 -28.63
CA SER A 794 -1.24 16.75 -29.11
C SER A 794 -0.47 17.40 -27.96
N ILE A 795 -1.12 17.69 -26.83
CA ILE A 795 -0.46 18.25 -25.64
C ILE A 795 0.45 17.20 -24.97
N LEU A 796 0.00 15.95 -24.84
CA LEU A 796 0.80 14.86 -24.26
C LEU A 796 2.08 14.56 -25.07
N LEU A 797 2.07 14.75 -26.40
CA LEU A 797 3.28 14.59 -27.22
C LEU A 797 4.41 15.53 -26.78
N HIS A 798 4.08 16.75 -26.33
CA HIS A 798 5.07 17.68 -25.80
C HIS A 798 5.64 17.23 -24.44
N TYR A 799 4.84 16.54 -23.62
CA TYR A 799 5.34 15.93 -22.39
C TYR A 799 6.29 14.77 -22.70
N GLU A 800 5.90 13.90 -23.64
CA GLU A 800 6.72 12.78 -24.10
C GLU A 800 8.06 13.24 -24.69
N CYS A 801 8.06 14.35 -25.45
CA CYS A 801 9.26 14.98 -25.98
C CYS A 801 10.15 15.56 -24.87
N ALA A 802 9.57 16.21 -23.85
CA ALA A 802 10.35 16.69 -22.71
C ALA A 802 11.01 15.53 -21.92
N ASP A 803 10.27 14.44 -21.73
CA ASP A 803 10.71 13.24 -21.01
C ASP A 803 11.78 12.44 -21.79
N SER A 804 11.84 12.54 -23.12
CA SER A 804 12.90 11.90 -23.91
C SER A 804 14.23 12.63 -23.82
N MET A 805 14.21 13.96 -23.67
CA MET A 805 15.41 14.80 -23.50
C MET A 805 16.07 14.57 -22.13
N GLY A 806 15.28 14.22 -21.11
CA GLY A 806 15.72 13.69 -19.83
C GLY A 806 14.52 13.12 -19.08
N PRO A 807 14.51 11.88 -18.59
CA PRO A 807 13.30 11.30 -18.01
C PRO A 807 13.08 11.79 -16.56
N ALA A 808 11.84 12.02 -16.16
CA ALA A 808 11.49 12.16 -14.75
C ALA A 808 10.79 10.88 -14.26
N ILE A 809 11.18 10.33 -13.10
CA ILE A 809 10.49 9.18 -12.48
C ILE A 809 9.19 9.69 -11.85
N SER A 810 8.20 9.90 -12.71
CA SER A 810 6.98 10.65 -12.40
C SER A 810 5.86 9.75 -11.89
N TRP A 811 5.37 10.06 -10.68
CA TRP A 811 4.13 9.57 -10.11
C TRP A 811 3.05 10.65 -10.20
N PHE A 812 1.81 10.28 -10.54
CA PHE A 812 0.70 11.23 -10.60
C PHE A 812 -0.33 10.90 -9.53
N ALA A 813 -0.75 11.91 -8.77
CA ALA A 813 -1.70 11.81 -7.69
C ALA A 813 -2.78 12.90 -7.78
N ARG A 814 -3.94 12.65 -7.19
CA ARG A 814 -5.01 13.64 -7.10
C ARG A 814 -4.75 14.59 -5.93
N VAL A 815 -4.97 15.89 -6.12
CA VAL A 815 -5.12 16.87 -5.04
C VAL A 815 -6.53 17.48 -5.09
N PRO A 816 -7.23 17.69 -3.96
CA PRO A 816 -8.46 18.48 -3.96
C PRO A 816 -8.19 19.92 -4.36
N SER A 817 -9.01 20.55 -5.21
CA SER A 817 -8.76 21.92 -5.73
C SER A 817 -8.52 22.95 -4.61
N LYS A 818 -9.29 22.90 -3.51
CA LYS A 818 -9.10 23.79 -2.33
C LYS A 818 -7.76 23.62 -1.61
N SER A 819 -7.05 22.52 -1.87
CA SER A 819 -5.76 22.18 -1.27
C SER A 819 -4.64 22.20 -2.30
N ASN A 820 -4.92 22.62 -3.54
CA ASN A 820 -3.95 22.70 -4.62
C ASN A 820 -3.19 24.03 -4.53
N PRO A 821 -1.91 24.06 -4.12
CA PRO A 821 -1.13 25.30 -4.08
C PRO A 821 -0.98 25.95 -5.47
N GLY A 822 -1.19 25.20 -6.56
CA GLY A 822 -1.18 25.72 -7.93
C GLY A 822 -2.40 26.56 -8.32
N ASP A 823 -3.54 26.42 -7.62
CA ASP A 823 -4.79 27.16 -7.91
C ASP A 823 -4.65 28.67 -7.67
N GLY A 824 -3.83 29.06 -6.69
CA GLY A 824 -3.51 30.46 -6.47
C GLY A 824 -2.81 31.09 -7.68
N PRO A 825 -1.59 30.63 -8.05
CA PRO A 825 -0.87 31.15 -9.21
C PRO A 825 -1.64 31.11 -10.54
N SER A 826 -2.50 30.10 -10.74
CA SER A 826 -3.35 30.01 -11.93
C SER A 826 -4.40 31.13 -12.00
N ARG A 827 -4.79 31.70 -10.85
CA ARG A 827 -5.80 32.76 -10.71
C ARG A 827 -5.23 34.13 -10.34
N SER A 828 -3.92 34.32 -10.47
CA SER A 828 -3.21 35.54 -10.04
C SER A 828 -3.21 35.77 -8.51
N ASP A 829 -3.45 34.73 -7.70
CA ASP A 829 -3.33 34.78 -6.24
C ASP A 829 -2.04 34.10 -5.78
N TRP A 830 -1.02 34.89 -5.48
CA TRP A 830 0.30 34.39 -5.10
C TRP A 830 0.40 34.00 -3.60
N ARG A 831 -0.73 33.81 -2.91
CA ARG A 831 -0.79 33.33 -1.53
C ARG A 831 -0.94 31.81 -1.50
N PHE A 832 0.19 31.11 -1.38
CA PHE A 832 0.23 29.66 -1.19
C PHE A 832 1.31 29.28 -0.16
N PRO A 833 1.27 28.05 0.41
CA PRO A 833 2.28 27.61 1.35
C PRO A 833 3.69 27.64 0.73
N VAL A 834 4.70 28.14 1.43
CA VAL A 834 6.09 28.21 0.94
C VAL A 834 7.06 27.76 2.02
N PHE A 835 8.17 27.12 1.63
CA PHE A 835 9.30 26.90 2.53
C PHE A 835 10.26 28.10 2.45
N GLY A 836 9.96 29.17 3.18
CA GLY A 836 10.75 30.40 3.14
C GLY A 836 10.39 31.27 1.94
N GLU A 837 11.40 31.74 1.18
CA GLU A 837 11.19 32.47 -0.08
C GLU A 837 10.94 31.51 -1.25
N TYR A 838 10.28 31.99 -2.31
CA TYR A 838 10.06 31.21 -3.53
C TYR A 838 10.63 31.92 -4.76
N PHE A 839 11.02 31.14 -5.76
CA PHE A 839 11.43 31.66 -7.07
C PHE A 839 10.25 31.65 -8.03
N GLU A 840 9.97 32.79 -8.66
CA GLU A 840 8.99 32.89 -9.75
C GLU A 840 9.66 32.58 -11.09
N ASP A 841 9.26 31.49 -11.73
CA ASP A 841 9.79 31.06 -13.02
C ASP A 841 8.91 31.53 -14.18
N ARG A 842 9.53 32.03 -15.25
CA ARG A 842 8.82 32.47 -16.47
C ARG A 842 8.63 31.31 -17.43
N ILE A 843 7.44 31.24 -18.05
CA ILE A 843 7.10 30.18 -18.99
C ILE A 843 7.23 30.67 -20.43
N VAL A 844 7.87 29.84 -21.27
CA VAL A 844 7.79 29.92 -22.73
C VAL A 844 6.79 28.85 -23.20
N CYS A 845 5.81 29.26 -24.00
CA CYS A 845 4.81 28.37 -24.55
C CYS A 845 5.48 27.32 -25.45
N PHE A 846 5.36 26.03 -25.09
CA PHE A 846 5.94 24.95 -25.88
C PHE A 846 5.20 24.68 -27.21
N ILE A 847 4.06 25.33 -27.44
CA ILE A 847 3.30 25.27 -28.71
C ILE A 847 3.63 26.48 -29.60
N SER A 848 3.53 27.71 -29.08
CA SER A 848 3.71 28.93 -29.88
C SER A 848 5.13 29.53 -29.84
N GLY A 849 5.99 29.06 -28.94
CA GLY A 849 7.35 29.59 -28.73
C GLY A 849 7.38 30.99 -28.09
N ARG A 850 6.23 31.58 -27.76
CA ARG A 850 6.14 32.91 -27.14
C ARG A 850 6.28 32.83 -25.63
N VAL A 851 6.89 33.84 -25.02
CA VAL A 851 6.89 34.02 -23.56
C VAL A 851 5.46 34.31 -23.11
N LEU A 852 4.94 33.52 -22.17
CA LEU A 852 3.58 33.69 -21.66
C LEU A 852 3.51 34.90 -20.71
N LYS A 853 2.39 35.63 -20.76
CA LYS A 853 2.17 36.81 -19.90
C LYS A 853 1.90 36.35 -18.47
N VAL A 854 2.63 36.88 -17.50
CA VAL A 854 2.49 36.55 -16.07
C VAL A 854 1.10 36.97 -15.56
N THR A 855 0.52 36.16 -14.66
CA THR A 855 -0.73 36.47 -13.96
C THR A 855 -0.50 37.54 -12.88
N GLY A 856 -0.86 38.79 -13.21
CA GLY A 856 -0.72 39.95 -12.32
C GLY A 856 0.65 40.64 -12.42
N GLN A 857 0.74 41.71 -13.22
CA GLN A 857 1.84 42.66 -13.09
C GLN A 857 1.72 43.40 -11.73
N ARG A 858 2.72 43.26 -10.85
CA ARG A 858 3.17 44.43 -10.09
C ARG A 858 3.79 45.38 -11.11
N VAL A 859 3.06 46.43 -11.45
CA VAL A 859 3.63 47.64 -12.04
C VAL A 859 4.66 48.15 -11.02
N GLN A 860 5.95 48.05 -11.35
CA GLN A 860 6.93 48.99 -10.82
C GLN A 860 6.83 50.25 -11.70
N GLY A 861 6.35 51.35 -11.12
CA GLY A 861 6.27 52.67 -11.76
C GLY A 861 5.01 52.88 -12.57
#